data_AF-A0A7J7QU41-F1
#
_entry.id   AF-A0A7J7QU41-F1
#
_cell.length_a   1.000
_cell.length_b   1.000
_cell.length_c   1.000
_cell.angle_alpha   90.00
_cell.angle_beta   90.00
_cell.angle_gamma   90.00
#
_symmetry.space_group_name_H-M   'P 1'
#
loop_
_entity.id
_entity.type
_entity.pdbx_description
1 polymer ?
#
loop_
_entity_poly.entity_id
_entity_poly.type
_entity_poly.pdbx_seq_one_letter_code
_entity_poly.pdbx_strand_id
1 'polypeptide(L)'
;MATACKRKRAAAKHLIERYYHQLTEGCGSEACTNACCASCPSFLRMDNNAAAIKALELYKANAKLCDPHPSKKGAGSARLDSSEGAGACADGKGSRKDGPASRSDFKDVAFLTEEIVYEILELCREREDYSPLIRVIGRVFSSAEALVQSFRKVKQHTKEELKSLQAKDEDKDEDEKEKATGSAATTVAATTTVAAMEEDSGAAASRTGDGAPKPGPEDVSVDIEAIRRVYGRLLSNEKVETAFLNALVYLSPNVECDLTYHNVYSRDANYLNLFVIVMENRNLHSPEYLEMALPLFCKAMSKLPLAAQAKLVRLWSRYSADQIRRMMETFQQLITYKVISNEFNNRNLGSDRNLVNDDDAIVAASKCLKMVYYANVVGGDVDTGHNEDEDDEPLPESSELTLQELLGEERRNKKGPRVDPLETELGVKTLDCRRPLVPFEDFVNEPLNDALEMDKDYTFFKVETESKFSFMTCPFILNAVTKSLGLYYDNRIRMYSERRITVLYSLVQGQQLNPYLRLKVRRDHIIDDALVRLEMIAMENPADLKKQLYVEFEGEQGVDEGGVSKEFFQLVVEEIFNPDIGMFTYDENTKLFWFNPSSLETEGQFTLIGIVLGLAIYNNCILDVHFPMVAYRKLLGKQGTFRDLGDSHPVLFQSLKDLLAYEGSVEDDMMITFQISQTDLFGNPMMYDLKENGDKIPVTNENRKEFVNLYSDYILNKSVEKQFKAFRRGFHMVTNESPLKYLFRPEEIELLICGSRNLDFQALEETTEYDGGYSRDSSLIREFWDIVHTFTEEQKRLFLQFTTGTDRAPVGGLGKLKMIIAKNGPDTERLPTSHTCFNVLLLPEYSSKEKLKERLLKAITYAKGFGML
;
A
#
# COMPACT_ATOMS: atom_id res chain seq x y z
N MET A 1 -33.04 17.55 -0.67
CA MET A 1 -34.28 17.12 -1.38
C MET A 1 -34.32 15.64 -1.78
N ALA A 2 -33.20 14.98 -2.10
CA ALA A 2 -33.17 13.58 -2.56
C ALA A 2 -33.65 12.53 -1.53
N THR A 3 -33.41 12.75 -0.23
CA THR A 3 -33.82 11.86 0.87
C THR A 3 -35.33 11.84 1.10
N ALA A 4 -36.02 12.97 0.90
CA ALA A 4 -37.48 13.04 0.97
C ALA A 4 -38.16 12.32 -0.20
N CYS A 5 -37.53 12.32 -1.39
CA CYS A 5 -38.04 11.61 -2.57
C CYS A 5 -37.91 10.07 -2.43
N LYS A 6 -36.80 9.59 -1.85
CA LYS A 6 -36.59 8.14 -1.58
C LYS A 6 -37.61 7.58 -0.58
N ARG A 7 -37.92 8.30 0.50
CA ARG A 7 -38.94 7.87 1.50
C ARG A 7 -40.35 7.77 0.89
N LYS A 8 -40.73 8.70 0.00
CA LYS A 8 -42.03 8.65 -0.69
C LYS A 8 -42.15 7.49 -1.66
N ARG A 9 -41.09 7.12 -2.38
CA ARG A 9 -41.08 5.95 -3.29
C ARG A 9 -41.19 4.62 -2.55
N ALA A 10 -40.50 4.48 -1.41
CA ALA A 10 -40.59 3.25 -0.59
C ALA A 10 -42.00 3.05 0.00
N ALA A 11 -42.63 4.13 0.48
CA ALA A 11 -44.00 4.08 0.98
C ALA A 11 -45.02 3.75 -0.12
N ALA A 12 -44.85 4.30 -1.33
CA ALA A 12 -45.69 3.98 -2.48
C ALA A 12 -45.59 2.50 -2.87
N LYS A 13 -44.36 1.96 -2.93
CA LYS A 13 -44.12 0.53 -3.24
C LYS A 13 -44.83 -0.39 -2.25
N HIS A 14 -44.68 -0.14 -0.95
CA HIS A 14 -45.32 -0.94 0.09
C HIS A 14 -46.85 -0.88 0.02
N LEU A 15 -47.43 0.26 -0.36
CA LEU A 15 -48.89 0.37 -0.48
C LEU A 15 -49.43 -0.39 -1.70
N ILE A 16 -48.71 -0.34 -2.82
CA ILE A 16 -49.05 -1.11 -4.03
C ILE A 16 -48.97 -2.61 -3.77
N GLU A 17 -47.94 -3.07 -3.05
CA GLU A 17 -47.80 -4.48 -2.64
C GLU A 17 -48.99 -4.93 -1.78
N ARG A 18 -49.48 -4.08 -0.86
CA ARG A 18 -50.70 -4.40 -0.07
C ARG A 18 -51.94 -4.56 -0.93
N TYR A 19 -52.16 -3.71 -1.94
CA TYR A 19 -53.29 -3.89 -2.87
C TYR A 19 -53.14 -5.16 -3.70
N TYR A 20 -51.92 -5.50 -4.11
CA TYR A 20 -51.64 -6.72 -4.85
C TYR A 20 -52.01 -7.97 -4.03
N HIS A 21 -51.54 -8.08 -2.78
CA HIS A 21 -51.90 -9.19 -1.89
C HIS A 21 -53.41 -9.23 -1.57
N GLN A 22 -54.07 -8.08 -1.46
CA GLN A 22 -55.53 -8.04 -1.28
C GLN A 22 -56.30 -8.62 -2.48
N LEU A 23 -55.79 -8.45 -3.71
CA LEU A 23 -56.39 -8.97 -4.94
C LEU A 23 -56.06 -10.45 -5.20
N THR A 24 -54.93 -10.94 -4.71
CA THR A 24 -54.46 -12.32 -4.96
C THR A 24 -54.78 -13.28 -3.81
N GLU A 25 -54.53 -12.85 -2.57
CA GLU A 25 -54.67 -13.66 -1.35
C GLU A 25 -55.93 -13.29 -0.57
N GLY A 26 -56.34 -12.02 -0.61
CA GLY A 26 -57.50 -11.51 0.13
C GLY A 26 -57.20 -11.25 1.60
N CYS A 27 -58.07 -10.56 2.31
CA CYS A 27 -57.83 -10.16 3.70
C CYS A 27 -58.00 -11.30 4.73
N GLY A 28 -58.60 -12.43 4.33
CA GLY A 28 -58.85 -13.59 5.21
C GLY A 28 -60.13 -13.50 6.05
N SER A 29 -60.98 -12.48 5.85
CA SER A 29 -62.28 -12.35 6.55
C SER A 29 -63.41 -12.93 5.70
N GLU A 30 -64.20 -13.87 6.26
CA GLU A 30 -65.33 -14.52 5.58
C GLU A 30 -66.50 -13.57 5.28
N ALA A 31 -66.58 -12.43 5.97
CA ALA A 31 -67.60 -11.39 5.77
C ALA A 31 -67.03 -10.11 5.15
N CYS A 32 -66.01 -10.24 4.28
CA CYS A 32 -65.40 -9.10 3.63
C CYS A 32 -66.39 -8.40 2.68
N THR A 33 -66.68 -7.12 2.92
CA THR A 33 -67.57 -6.28 2.09
C THR A 33 -66.82 -5.51 1.01
N ASN A 34 -65.50 -5.67 0.91
CA ASN A 34 -64.69 -4.95 -0.07
C ASN A 34 -64.69 -5.67 -1.43
N ALA A 35 -65.33 -5.05 -2.42
CA ALA A 35 -65.44 -5.58 -3.77
C ALA A 35 -64.09 -5.74 -4.50
N CYS A 36 -63.00 -5.17 -3.96
CA CYS A 36 -61.64 -5.30 -4.51
C CYS A 36 -60.76 -6.21 -3.63
N CYS A 37 -61.34 -7.22 -2.99
CA CYS A 37 -60.64 -8.17 -2.13
C CYS A 37 -60.98 -9.60 -2.51
N ALA A 38 -59.98 -10.47 -2.63
CA ALA A 38 -60.17 -11.88 -2.98
C ALA A 38 -60.97 -12.68 -1.94
N SER A 39 -61.15 -12.15 -0.72
CA SER A 39 -62.00 -12.75 0.31
C SER A 39 -63.47 -12.34 0.22
N CYS A 40 -63.85 -11.43 -0.71
CA CYS A 40 -65.25 -11.06 -0.93
C CYS A 40 -65.94 -12.08 -1.84
N PRO A 41 -67.14 -12.60 -1.50
CA PRO A 41 -67.83 -13.63 -2.30
C PRO A 41 -68.17 -13.19 -3.73
N SER A 42 -68.28 -11.87 -3.97
CA SER A 42 -68.56 -11.28 -5.29
C SER A 42 -67.29 -10.96 -6.10
N PHE A 43 -66.09 -11.27 -5.59
CA PHE A 43 -64.83 -10.97 -6.27
C PHE A 43 -64.49 -12.02 -7.33
N LEU A 44 -64.28 -11.58 -8.57
CA LEU A 44 -63.81 -12.43 -9.64
C LEU A 44 -62.27 -12.58 -9.55
N ARG A 45 -61.77 -13.81 -9.42
CA ARG A 45 -60.31 -14.05 -9.44
C ARG A 45 -59.73 -13.67 -10.79
N MET A 46 -58.60 -12.99 -10.74
CA MET A 46 -57.83 -12.51 -11.89
C MET A 46 -56.41 -13.08 -11.85
N ASP A 47 -55.72 -13.07 -12.99
CA ASP A 47 -54.33 -13.50 -13.09
C ASP A 47 -53.37 -12.48 -12.44
N ASN A 48 -52.15 -12.94 -12.15
CA ASN A 48 -51.16 -12.14 -11.42
C ASN A 48 -50.80 -10.83 -12.16
N ASN A 49 -50.77 -10.84 -13.51
CA ASN A 49 -50.42 -9.64 -14.27
C ASN A 49 -51.58 -8.63 -14.26
N ALA A 50 -52.83 -9.07 -14.40
CA ALA A 50 -53.98 -8.18 -14.23
C ALA A 50 -54.09 -7.65 -12.79
N ALA A 51 -53.79 -8.48 -11.78
CA ALA A 51 -53.78 -8.04 -10.38
C ALA A 51 -52.75 -6.94 -10.12
N ALA A 52 -51.55 -7.02 -10.72
CA ALA A 52 -50.52 -6.00 -10.60
C ALA A 52 -50.94 -4.66 -11.24
N ILE A 53 -51.57 -4.72 -12.44
CA ILE A 53 -52.11 -3.53 -13.10
C ILE A 53 -53.23 -2.91 -12.27
N LYS A 54 -54.15 -3.74 -11.76
CA LYS A 54 -55.25 -3.29 -10.91
C LYS A 54 -54.79 -2.71 -9.58
N ALA A 55 -53.73 -3.25 -8.97
CA ALA A 55 -53.12 -2.70 -7.76
C ALA A 55 -52.57 -1.28 -7.97
N LEU A 56 -51.98 -1.00 -9.13
CA LEU A 56 -51.54 0.34 -9.51
C LEU A 56 -52.72 1.32 -9.70
N GLU A 57 -53.82 0.84 -10.31
CA GLU A 57 -55.04 1.64 -10.45
C GLU A 57 -55.67 1.98 -9.08
N LEU A 58 -55.74 1.00 -8.17
CA LEU A 58 -56.28 1.17 -6.82
C LEU A 58 -55.41 2.11 -5.97
N TYR A 59 -54.09 2.04 -6.13
CA TYR A 59 -53.16 2.99 -5.53
C TYR A 59 -53.40 4.41 -6.05
N LYS A 60 -53.54 4.58 -7.37
CA LYS A 60 -53.83 5.88 -7.98
C LYS A 60 -55.17 6.46 -7.53
N ALA A 61 -56.16 5.61 -7.26
CA ALA A 61 -57.49 5.99 -6.79
C ALA A 61 -57.62 6.11 -5.26
N ASN A 62 -56.55 5.87 -4.47
CA ASN A 62 -56.57 5.81 -3.00
C ASN A 62 -57.74 4.95 -2.46
N ALA A 63 -57.95 3.78 -3.06
CA ALA A 63 -59.06 2.89 -2.70
C ALA A 63 -58.90 2.34 -1.27
N LYS A 64 -60.00 2.00 -0.60
CA LYS A 64 -59.92 1.48 0.78
C LYS A 64 -59.26 0.09 0.83
N LEU A 65 -58.24 -0.05 1.67
CA LEU A 65 -57.64 -1.33 2.06
C LEU A 65 -58.44 -1.98 3.20
N CYS A 66 -58.46 -3.30 3.26
CA CYS A 66 -59.02 -4.04 4.39
C CYS A 66 -58.03 -4.11 5.56
N ASP A 67 -58.52 -3.92 6.79
CA ASP A 67 -57.79 -4.15 8.05
C ASP A 67 -58.43 -5.29 8.85
N PRO A 68 -57.68 -6.12 9.61
CA PRO A 68 -56.23 -6.28 9.65
C PRO A 68 -55.77 -7.46 8.76
N HIS A 69 -54.73 -7.26 7.95
CA HIS A 69 -54.10 -8.32 7.16
C HIS A 69 -52.98 -8.98 8.00
N PRO A 70 -52.95 -10.32 8.18
CA PRO A 70 -51.96 -10.97 9.03
C PRO A 70 -50.57 -10.92 8.39
N SER A 71 -49.65 -10.20 9.06
CA SER A 71 -48.21 -10.25 8.80
C SER A 71 -47.67 -11.65 9.11
N LYS A 72 -47.31 -12.42 8.07
CA LYS A 72 -46.74 -13.77 8.25
C LYS A 72 -45.30 -13.70 8.80
N LYS A 73 -45.16 -13.92 10.10
CA LYS A 73 -44.00 -14.57 10.74
C LYS A 73 -44.52 -15.82 11.47
N GLY A 74 -44.06 -16.99 11.01
CA GLY A 74 -43.92 -18.25 11.77
C GLY A 74 -45.15 -18.92 12.42
N ALA A 75 -45.58 -20.04 11.86
CA ALA A 75 -45.82 -21.31 12.58
C ALA A 75 -46.39 -22.36 11.61
N GLY A 76 -45.83 -23.57 11.63
CA GLY A 76 -46.35 -24.71 10.88
C GLY A 76 -47.60 -25.32 11.53
N SER A 77 -48.36 -26.07 10.74
CA SER A 77 -48.88 -27.40 11.13
C SER A 77 -49.57 -28.08 9.94
N ALA A 78 -49.26 -29.37 9.82
CA ALA A 78 -49.96 -30.50 9.19
C ALA A 78 -51.31 -30.33 8.45
N ARG A 79 -51.44 -31.10 7.35
CA ARG A 79 -52.68 -31.75 6.88
C ARG A 79 -52.50 -33.26 7.12
N LEU A 80 -53.31 -33.89 7.98
CA LEU A 80 -54.60 -34.55 7.71
C LEU A 80 -54.47 -35.85 6.89
N ASP A 81 -54.66 -36.96 7.61
CA ASP A 81 -54.83 -38.33 7.16
C ASP A 81 -56.29 -38.63 6.79
N SER A 82 -56.51 -39.62 5.92
CA SER A 82 -57.81 -40.28 5.68
C SER A 82 -57.68 -41.80 5.90
N SER A 83 -58.15 -42.23 7.07
CA SER A 83 -58.88 -43.46 7.46
C SER A 83 -58.55 -44.90 6.96
N GLU A 84 -58.77 -45.82 7.93
CA GLU A 84 -59.00 -47.29 7.88
C GLU A 84 -57.75 -48.19 7.88
N GLY A 85 -57.54 -49.18 8.75
CA GLY A 85 -58.30 -49.73 9.87
C GLY A 85 -57.67 -51.07 10.32
N ALA A 86 -57.85 -51.40 11.61
CA ALA A 86 -57.71 -52.72 12.26
C ALA A 86 -56.33 -53.34 12.56
N GLY A 87 -56.05 -53.52 13.86
CA GLY A 87 -55.85 -54.87 14.42
C GLY A 87 -54.51 -55.22 15.10
N ALA A 88 -54.55 -55.24 16.45
CA ALA A 88 -53.93 -56.24 17.36
C ALA A 88 -52.44 -56.13 17.81
N CYS A 89 -52.31 -55.78 19.10
CA CYS A 89 -51.61 -56.47 20.20
C CYS A 89 -50.12 -56.91 20.09
N ALA A 90 -49.31 -56.28 20.94
CA ALA A 90 -48.43 -56.82 22.00
C ALA A 90 -47.35 -57.91 21.73
N ASP A 91 -46.21 -57.63 22.39
CA ASP A 91 -45.12 -58.51 22.84
C ASP A 91 -44.03 -59.00 21.87
N GLY A 92 -42.77 -58.87 22.32
CA GLY A 92 -41.70 -59.78 21.90
C GLY A 92 -40.29 -59.18 21.80
N LYS A 93 -39.48 -59.40 22.85
CA LYS A 93 -38.01 -59.44 22.79
C LYS A 93 -37.51 -60.23 21.57
N GLY A 94 -36.38 -59.83 20.96
CA GLY A 94 -35.61 -60.75 20.12
C GLY A 94 -34.49 -60.15 19.29
N SER A 95 -33.25 -60.42 19.69
CA SER A 95 -31.99 -60.20 18.98
C SER A 95 -31.94 -60.84 17.58
N ARG A 96 -31.30 -60.15 16.61
CA ARG A 96 -30.35 -60.67 15.56
C ARG A 96 -29.95 -59.50 14.65
N LYS A 97 -28.67 -59.08 14.67
CA LYS A 97 -27.65 -59.33 13.63
C LYS A 97 -28.19 -59.21 12.19
N ASP A 98 -27.72 -58.20 11.45
CA ASP A 98 -27.17 -58.34 10.10
C ASP A 98 -26.57 -57.02 9.55
N GLY A 99 -25.29 -57.09 9.12
CA GLY A 99 -24.69 -56.37 7.98
C GLY A 99 -24.42 -54.85 8.03
N PRO A 100 -23.19 -54.36 7.78
CA PRO A 100 -22.95 -52.94 7.53
C PRO A 100 -23.42 -52.58 6.12
N ALA A 101 -24.36 -51.63 6.01
CA ALA A 101 -24.75 -51.05 4.73
C ALA A 101 -23.61 -50.20 4.16
N SER A 102 -23.32 -50.41 2.88
CA SER A 102 -22.28 -49.72 2.11
C SER A 102 -22.54 -48.21 1.99
N ARG A 103 -21.66 -47.38 2.58
CA ARG A 103 -21.49 -45.96 2.20
C ARG A 103 -20.83 -45.89 0.81
N SER A 104 -21.54 -46.19 -0.28
CA SER A 104 -20.92 -46.28 -1.61
C SER A 104 -21.06 -45.03 -2.49
N ASP A 105 -21.93 -44.08 -2.16
CA ASP A 105 -22.32 -43.06 -3.14
C ASP A 105 -22.02 -41.60 -2.77
N PHE A 106 -21.67 -41.27 -1.52
CA PHE A 106 -21.36 -39.91 -1.02
C PHE A 106 -22.32 -38.78 -1.50
N LYS A 107 -23.52 -39.14 -1.96
CA LYS A 107 -24.51 -38.22 -2.55
C LYS A 107 -25.03 -37.21 -1.52
N ASP A 108 -24.89 -37.47 -0.23
CA ASP A 108 -25.46 -36.63 0.82
C ASP A 108 -24.46 -35.62 1.45
N VAL A 109 -23.21 -35.55 0.95
CA VAL A 109 -22.19 -34.64 1.50
C VAL A 109 -22.48 -33.17 1.14
N ALA A 110 -23.08 -32.41 2.05
CA ALA A 110 -23.42 -30.99 1.83
C ALA A 110 -22.25 -30.02 2.04
N PHE A 111 -21.25 -30.37 2.86
CA PHE A 111 -20.06 -29.57 3.15
C PHE A 111 -18.86 -30.49 3.40
N LEU A 112 -17.64 -29.95 3.30
CA LEU A 112 -16.40 -30.71 3.46
C LEU A 112 -15.78 -30.51 4.84
N THR A 113 -15.24 -31.59 5.41
CA THR A 113 -14.34 -31.59 6.56
C THR A 113 -13.10 -32.41 6.20
N GLU A 114 -12.00 -32.25 6.95
CA GLU A 114 -10.76 -33.01 6.71
C GLU A 114 -11.02 -34.52 6.71
N GLU A 115 -11.79 -35.00 7.69
CA GLU A 115 -12.17 -36.40 7.85
C GLU A 115 -12.94 -36.94 6.64
N ILE A 116 -13.96 -36.21 6.17
CA ILE A 116 -14.78 -36.61 5.02
C ILE A 116 -13.92 -36.70 3.75
N VAL A 117 -12.98 -35.77 3.57
CA VAL A 117 -12.09 -35.78 2.40
C VAL A 117 -11.13 -36.98 2.46
N TYR A 118 -10.60 -37.32 3.63
CA TYR A 118 -9.73 -38.48 3.79
C TYR A 118 -10.47 -39.81 3.60
N GLU A 119 -11.69 -39.94 4.13
CA GLU A 119 -12.55 -41.11 3.88
C GLU A 119 -12.78 -41.33 2.37
N ILE A 120 -13.11 -40.25 1.64
CA ILE A 120 -13.32 -40.33 0.19
C ILE A 120 -12.01 -40.67 -0.53
N LEU A 121 -10.88 -40.10 -0.12
CA LEU A 121 -9.57 -40.35 -0.73
C LEU A 121 -9.06 -41.78 -0.50
N GLU A 122 -9.33 -42.37 0.66
CA GLU A 122 -9.02 -43.78 0.94
C GLU A 122 -9.87 -44.69 0.06
N LEU A 123 -11.18 -44.47 0.00
CA LEU A 123 -12.08 -45.24 -0.87
C LEU A 123 -11.78 -45.10 -2.37
N CYS A 124 -11.34 -43.91 -2.82
CA CYS A 124 -10.92 -43.71 -4.20
C CYS A 124 -9.59 -44.39 -4.51
N ARG A 125 -8.66 -44.46 -3.53
CA ARG A 125 -7.40 -45.20 -3.67
C ARG A 125 -7.61 -46.70 -3.68
N GLU A 126 -8.54 -47.21 -2.88
CA GLU A 126 -8.89 -48.63 -2.87
C GLU A 126 -9.55 -49.10 -4.18
N ARG A 127 -10.27 -48.21 -4.88
CA ARG A 127 -11.02 -48.53 -6.09
C ARG A 127 -10.37 -48.06 -7.40
N GLU A 128 -9.26 -47.32 -7.32
CA GLU A 128 -8.62 -46.60 -8.45
C GLU A 128 -9.56 -45.68 -9.26
N ASP A 129 -10.75 -45.36 -8.74
CA ASP A 129 -11.75 -44.49 -9.36
C ASP A 129 -11.94 -43.21 -8.54
N TYR A 130 -11.53 -42.08 -9.12
CA TYR A 130 -11.64 -40.75 -8.51
C TYR A 130 -12.94 -40.01 -8.91
N SER A 131 -13.82 -40.64 -9.69
CA SER A 131 -15.11 -40.06 -10.10
C SER A 131 -16.00 -39.61 -8.93
N PRO A 132 -16.10 -40.32 -7.79
CA PRO A 132 -16.88 -39.88 -6.63
C PRO A 132 -16.30 -38.58 -6.03
N LEU A 133 -14.98 -38.49 -5.90
CA LEU A 133 -14.29 -37.32 -5.38
C LEU A 133 -14.50 -36.09 -6.27
N ILE A 134 -14.37 -36.26 -7.59
CA ILE A 134 -14.60 -35.20 -8.58
C ILE A 134 -16.03 -34.65 -8.50
N ARG A 135 -17.04 -35.52 -8.35
CA ARG A 135 -18.44 -35.10 -8.22
C ARG A 135 -18.71 -34.33 -6.93
N VAL A 136 -18.16 -34.79 -5.80
CA VAL A 136 -18.33 -34.12 -4.51
C VAL A 136 -17.64 -32.76 -4.50
N ILE A 137 -16.39 -32.69 -5.00
CA ILE A 137 -15.64 -31.43 -5.12
C ILE A 137 -16.36 -30.46 -6.05
N GLY A 138 -16.73 -30.91 -7.26
CA GLY A 138 -17.45 -30.08 -8.22
C GLY A 138 -18.74 -29.51 -7.62
N ARG A 139 -19.52 -30.32 -6.90
CA ARG A 139 -20.74 -29.86 -6.23
C ARG A 139 -20.46 -28.85 -5.12
N VAL A 140 -19.58 -29.17 -4.17
CA VAL A 140 -19.32 -28.30 -3.01
C VAL A 140 -18.66 -26.99 -3.45
N PHE A 141 -17.65 -27.05 -4.31
CA PHE A 141 -16.93 -25.86 -4.76
C PHE A 141 -17.73 -25.00 -5.75
N SER A 142 -18.78 -25.54 -6.39
CA SER A 142 -19.71 -24.74 -7.21
C SER A 142 -20.75 -23.96 -6.40
N SER A 143 -20.93 -24.28 -5.11
CA SER A 143 -21.95 -23.68 -4.25
C SER A 143 -21.33 -22.83 -3.14
N ALA A 144 -21.68 -21.54 -3.12
CA ALA A 144 -21.20 -20.61 -2.10
C ALA A 144 -21.64 -21.02 -0.69
N GLU A 145 -22.88 -21.47 -0.51
CA GLU A 145 -23.42 -21.90 0.79
C GLU A 145 -22.67 -23.11 1.35
N ALA A 146 -22.32 -24.06 0.48
CA ALA A 146 -21.60 -25.28 0.86
C ALA A 146 -20.14 -24.98 1.27
N LEU A 147 -19.46 -24.10 0.53
CA LEU A 147 -18.11 -23.65 0.87
C LEU A 147 -18.06 -22.88 2.20
N VAL A 148 -19.04 -22.01 2.46
CA VAL A 148 -19.14 -21.24 3.71
C VAL A 148 -19.29 -22.13 4.95
N GLN A 149 -19.87 -23.33 4.79
CA GLN A 149 -20.05 -24.31 5.84
C GLN A 149 -18.89 -25.32 5.96
N SER A 150 -17.97 -25.34 4.99
CA SER A 150 -16.86 -26.28 4.94
C SER A 150 -15.69 -25.89 5.85
N PHE A 151 -14.96 -26.89 6.36
CA PHE A 151 -13.73 -26.76 7.16
C PHE A 151 -13.85 -25.87 8.41
N ARG A 152 -15.03 -25.83 9.05
CA ARG A 152 -15.22 -25.03 10.27
C ARG A 152 -14.45 -25.62 11.46
N LYS A 153 -13.85 -24.77 12.28
CA LYS A 153 -13.21 -25.13 13.56
C LYS A 153 -14.24 -25.78 14.47
N VAL A 154 -13.90 -26.92 15.07
CA VAL A 154 -14.72 -27.58 16.09
C VAL A 154 -14.74 -26.68 17.34
N LYS A 155 -15.92 -26.28 17.82
CA LYS A 155 -16.03 -25.59 19.12
C LYS A 155 -15.59 -26.56 20.21
N GLN A 156 -14.44 -26.31 20.85
CA GLN A 156 -14.12 -26.98 22.11
C GLN A 156 -15.13 -26.50 23.16
N HIS A 157 -15.98 -27.39 23.65
CA HIS A 157 -16.77 -27.12 24.85
C HIS A 157 -15.80 -26.81 26.00
N THR A 158 -15.98 -25.66 26.66
CA THR A 158 -15.25 -25.34 27.88
C THR A 158 -15.54 -26.43 28.92
N LYS A 159 -14.50 -26.79 29.68
CA LYS A 159 -14.52 -27.84 30.72
C LYS A 159 -15.65 -27.65 31.77
N GLU A 160 -16.24 -26.45 31.83
CA GLU A 160 -17.40 -26.10 32.67
C GLU A 160 -18.74 -26.59 32.10
N GLU A 161 -18.93 -26.66 30.78
CA GLU A 161 -20.15 -27.19 30.16
C GLU A 161 -20.18 -28.73 30.16
N LEU A 162 -19.02 -29.37 30.09
CA LEU A 162 -18.89 -30.82 30.27
C LEU A 162 -19.20 -31.26 31.72
N LYS A 163 -18.85 -30.42 32.71
CA LYS A 163 -19.21 -30.68 34.11
C LYS A 163 -20.69 -30.51 34.40
N SER A 164 -21.39 -29.58 33.75
CA SER A 164 -22.84 -29.39 33.95
C SER A 164 -23.68 -30.49 33.29
N LEU A 165 -23.14 -31.19 32.30
CA LEU A 165 -23.75 -32.36 31.67
C LEU A 165 -23.44 -33.67 32.42
N GLN A 166 -22.28 -33.78 33.06
CA GLN A 166 -21.92 -34.96 33.88
C GLN A 166 -22.50 -34.92 35.31
N ALA A 167 -22.86 -33.74 35.84
CA ALA A 167 -23.43 -33.60 37.18
C ALA A 167 -24.93 -33.98 37.29
N LYS A 168 -25.54 -34.56 36.24
CA LYS A 168 -26.97 -34.95 36.24
C LYS A 168 -27.23 -36.45 36.24
N ASP A 169 -26.21 -37.30 36.15
CA ASP A 169 -26.41 -38.76 35.96
C ASP A 169 -25.76 -39.67 37.01
N GLU A 170 -25.20 -39.15 38.11
CA GLU A 170 -24.58 -40.00 39.15
C GLU A 170 -25.03 -39.63 40.56
N ASP A 171 -26.34 -39.79 40.83
CA ASP A 171 -26.82 -40.13 42.17
C ASP A 171 -27.20 -41.62 42.15
N LYS A 172 -26.23 -42.49 42.40
CA LYS A 172 -26.45 -43.82 42.99
C LYS A 172 -25.16 -44.49 43.43
N ASP A 173 -25.23 -44.94 44.67
CA ASP A 173 -24.44 -45.97 45.34
C ASP A 173 -23.13 -45.50 46.00
N GLU A 174 -23.32 -45.04 47.24
CA GLU A 174 -22.43 -45.26 48.39
C GLU A 174 -22.07 -46.76 48.47
N ASP A 175 -20.80 -47.12 48.69
CA ASP A 175 -20.28 -47.37 50.04
C ASP A 175 -18.87 -48.03 50.08
N GLU A 176 -18.14 -47.62 51.13
CA GLU A 176 -17.07 -48.31 51.87
C GLU A 176 -15.60 -48.44 51.40
N LYS A 177 -14.76 -47.87 52.31
CA LYS A 177 -13.45 -48.30 52.87
C LYS A 177 -12.19 -48.07 52.05
N GLU A 178 -11.31 -47.13 52.42
CA GLU A 178 -10.54 -46.87 53.66
C GLU A 178 -9.05 -47.27 53.50
N LYS A 179 -8.21 -46.23 53.67
CA LYS A 179 -6.94 -46.19 54.40
C LYS A 179 -5.67 -46.86 53.82
N ALA A 180 -4.76 -45.93 53.49
CA ALA A 180 -3.54 -45.62 54.27
C ALA A 180 -2.19 -46.05 53.70
N THR A 181 -1.30 -45.04 53.65
CA THR A 181 0.16 -45.07 53.90
C THR A 181 1.02 -45.93 52.98
N GLY A 182 2.20 -45.53 52.49
CA GLY A 182 3.07 -44.41 52.78
C GLY A 182 4.49 -44.79 52.33
N SER A 183 5.27 -43.77 51.95
CA SER A 183 6.76 -43.75 51.86
C SER A 183 7.44 -44.65 50.81
N ALA A 184 8.22 -44.05 49.92
CA ALA A 184 9.70 -44.06 49.94
C ALA A 184 10.28 -45.23 49.11
N ALA A 185 11.38 -45.13 48.37
CA ALA A 185 12.24 -44.04 47.90
C ALA A 185 13.24 -44.67 46.90
N THR A 186 13.82 -43.84 46.03
CA THR A 186 15.21 -43.91 45.51
C THR A 186 15.73 -45.16 44.79
N THR A 187 16.23 -45.01 43.55
CA THR A 187 17.68 -44.93 43.23
C THR A 187 17.94 -44.96 41.70
N VAL A 188 18.60 -43.92 41.15
CA VAL A 188 20.00 -43.88 40.63
C VAL A 188 20.10 -44.49 39.20
N ALA A 189 20.11 -43.72 38.12
CA ALA A 189 21.18 -42.86 37.55
C ALA A 189 22.39 -43.63 36.96
N ALA A 190 22.60 -43.51 35.64
CA ALA A 190 23.84 -43.02 35.00
C ALA A 190 23.82 -43.30 33.48
N THR A 191 23.67 -42.30 32.59
CA THR A 191 24.69 -41.48 31.89
C THR A 191 25.66 -42.21 30.95
N THR A 192 25.68 -41.83 29.66
CA THR A 192 26.82 -41.32 28.84
C THR A 192 26.21 -40.85 27.47
N THR A 193 25.94 -39.56 27.21
CA THR A 193 26.76 -38.54 26.47
C THR A 193 27.40 -39.06 25.16
N VAL A 194 27.20 -38.44 23.99
CA VAL A 194 27.77 -37.16 23.45
C VAL A 194 26.81 -36.59 22.36
N ALA A 195 26.25 -35.36 22.49
CA ALA A 195 26.62 -34.06 21.88
C ALA A 195 26.78 -34.07 20.32
N ALA A 196 26.29 -33.13 19.50
CA ALA A 196 26.10 -31.68 19.68
C ALA A 196 25.16 -31.10 18.56
N MET A 197 24.25 -30.17 18.93
CA MET A 197 24.14 -28.73 18.52
C MET A 197 23.39 -28.48 17.19
N GLU A 198 22.47 -27.52 17.00
CA GLU A 198 21.89 -26.35 17.71
C GLU A 198 20.80 -25.75 16.76
N GLU A 199 19.82 -24.88 17.08
CA GLU A 199 19.19 -24.33 18.29
C GLU A 199 17.89 -23.60 17.87
N ASP A 200 16.91 -23.52 18.78
CA ASP A 200 15.63 -22.81 18.66
C ASP A 200 15.37 -22.05 19.98
N SER A 201 14.67 -20.91 19.86
CA SER A 201 13.95 -20.14 20.90
C SER A 201 14.80 -19.47 22.00
N GLY A 202 14.47 -18.32 22.59
CA GLY A 202 13.26 -17.51 22.65
C GLY A 202 13.26 -16.80 24.02
N ALA A 203 12.70 -15.59 24.13
CA ALA A 203 12.37 -15.03 25.44
C ALA A 203 11.19 -14.04 25.37
N ALA A 204 10.23 -14.29 26.26
CA ALA A 204 8.96 -13.62 26.41
C ALA A 204 9.05 -12.33 27.24
N ALA A 205 8.03 -11.47 27.13
CA ALA A 205 7.71 -10.47 28.15
C ALA A 205 6.24 -10.59 28.58
N SER A 206 6.07 -10.49 29.90
CA SER A 206 4.90 -10.77 30.72
C SER A 206 3.80 -9.70 30.65
N ARG A 207 2.54 -10.15 30.77
CA ARG A 207 1.42 -9.34 31.27
C ARG A 207 0.65 -10.18 32.28
N THR A 208 0.82 -9.87 33.56
CA THR A 208 -0.06 -10.32 34.64
C THR A 208 -1.15 -9.27 34.85
N GLY A 209 -2.39 -9.65 34.55
CA GLY A 209 -3.61 -8.91 34.82
C GLY A 209 -4.77 -9.89 34.65
N ASP A 210 -5.33 -10.30 35.77
CA ASP A 210 -6.32 -11.37 35.89
C ASP A 210 -7.57 -11.10 35.05
N GLY A 211 -7.88 -12.02 34.14
CA GLY A 211 -8.93 -11.87 33.13
C GLY A 211 -8.62 -12.74 31.92
N ALA A 212 -9.07 -14.01 31.96
CA ALA A 212 -8.99 -14.91 30.82
C ALA A 212 -9.50 -14.20 29.53
N PRO A 213 -8.75 -14.25 28.40
CA PRO A 213 -9.22 -13.61 27.18
C PRO A 213 -10.48 -14.35 26.71
N LYS A 214 -11.62 -13.67 26.77
CA LYS A 214 -12.80 -14.07 26.00
C LYS A 214 -12.41 -14.03 24.52
N PRO A 215 -12.72 -15.05 23.70
CA PRO A 215 -12.42 -15.02 22.28
C PRO A 215 -13.15 -13.85 21.61
N GLY A 216 -12.38 -12.94 20.98
CA GLY A 216 -12.90 -11.76 20.33
C GLY A 216 -13.59 -12.07 18.99
N PRO A 217 -14.38 -11.12 18.44
CA PRO A 217 -15.17 -11.26 17.20
C PRO A 217 -14.35 -11.30 15.89
N GLU A 218 -13.05 -11.62 15.96
CA GLU A 218 -12.07 -11.37 14.88
C GLU A 218 -11.53 -12.63 14.19
N ASP A 219 -11.90 -13.84 14.63
CA ASP A 219 -11.38 -15.06 14.02
C ASP A 219 -12.35 -15.64 12.96
N VAL A 220 -11.83 -15.88 11.76
CA VAL A 220 -12.53 -16.65 10.73
C VAL A 220 -12.78 -18.07 11.26
N SER A 221 -13.99 -18.57 11.03
CA SER A 221 -14.46 -19.84 11.62
C SER A 221 -13.82 -21.08 11.00
N VAL A 222 -12.82 -20.92 10.12
CA VAL A 222 -12.24 -21.97 9.29
C VAL A 222 -10.89 -22.44 9.83
N ASP A 223 -10.64 -23.75 9.77
CA ASP A 223 -9.34 -24.35 10.04
C ASP A 223 -8.46 -24.32 8.78
N ILE A 224 -7.56 -23.33 8.72
CA ILE A 224 -6.66 -23.11 7.59
C ILE A 224 -5.61 -24.23 7.47
N GLU A 225 -5.16 -24.81 8.59
CA GLU A 225 -4.16 -25.89 8.55
C GLU A 225 -4.76 -27.18 8.01
N ALA A 226 -5.99 -27.51 8.41
CA ALA A 226 -6.74 -28.62 7.84
C ALA A 226 -6.91 -28.47 6.32
N ILE A 227 -7.27 -27.28 5.85
CA ILE A 227 -7.39 -26.98 4.41
C ILE A 227 -6.07 -27.21 3.68
N ARG A 228 -4.94 -26.74 4.24
CA ARG A 228 -3.61 -26.92 3.63
C ARG A 228 -3.22 -28.39 3.52
N ARG A 229 -3.48 -29.19 4.55
CA ARG A 229 -3.24 -30.65 4.51
C ARG A 229 -4.11 -31.34 3.45
N VAL A 230 -5.37 -30.93 3.35
CA VAL A 230 -6.32 -31.43 2.35
C VAL A 230 -5.89 -31.08 0.94
N TYR A 231 -5.60 -29.82 0.63
CA TYR A 231 -5.10 -29.42 -0.69
C TYR A 231 -3.78 -30.11 -1.04
N GLY A 232 -2.87 -30.28 -0.07
CA GLY A 232 -1.61 -31.00 -0.28
C GLY A 232 -1.80 -32.44 -0.76
N ARG A 233 -2.92 -33.09 -0.40
CA ARG A 233 -3.27 -34.45 -0.87
C ARG A 233 -4.11 -34.45 -2.15
N LEU A 234 -5.00 -33.46 -2.31
CA LEU A 234 -5.91 -33.38 -3.46
C LEU A 234 -5.23 -32.90 -4.74
N LEU A 235 -4.34 -31.90 -4.64
CA LEU A 235 -3.67 -31.28 -5.79
C LEU A 235 -2.56 -32.17 -6.38
N SER A 236 -2.29 -33.33 -5.79
CA SER A 236 -1.39 -34.33 -6.38
C SER A 236 -2.03 -35.10 -7.55
N ASN A 237 -3.31 -34.86 -7.86
CA ASN A 237 -4.05 -35.56 -8.92
C ASN A 237 -4.64 -34.57 -9.94
N GLU A 238 -4.14 -34.61 -11.18
CA GLU A 238 -4.55 -33.75 -12.29
C GLU A 238 -6.07 -33.80 -12.59
N LYS A 239 -6.71 -34.96 -12.40
CA LYS A 239 -8.17 -35.10 -12.65
C LYS A 239 -9.01 -34.32 -11.64
N VAL A 240 -8.50 -34.10 -10.44
CA VAL A 240 -9.16 -33.33 -9.39
C VAL A 240 -8.98 -31.83 -9.62
N GLU A 241 -7.83 -31.43 -10.16
CA GLU A 241 -7.52 -30.05 -10.52
C GLU A 241 -8.48 -29.49 -11.57
N THR A 242 -8.73 -30.23 -12.65
CA THR A 242 -9.73 -29.82 -13.67
C THR A 242 -11.14 -29.66 -13.09
N ALA A 243 -11.50 -30.45 -12.07
CA ALA A 243 -12.78 -30.32 -11.38
C ALA A 243 -12.86 -29.03 -10.56
N PHE A 244 -11.78 -28.67 -9.86
CA PHE A 244 -11.67 -27.40 -9.12
C PHE A 244 -11.75 -26.20 -10.06
N LEU A 245 -11.02 -26.23 -11.17
CA LEU A 245 -11.05 -25.15 -12.17
C LEU A 245 -12.47 -24.90 -12.66
N ASN A 246 -13.16 -25.94 -13.11
CA ASN A 246 -14.54 -25.83 -13.59
C ASN A 246 -15.47 -25.31 -12.48
N ALA A 247 -15.34 -25.84 -11.25
CA ALA A 247 -16.15 -25.40 -10.13
C ALA A 247 -15.96 -23.90 -9.82
N LEU A 248 -14.73 -23.38 -9.86
CA LEU A 248 -14.44 -21.96 -9.64
C LEU A 248 -14.99 -21.06 -10.75
N VAL A 249 -14.95 -21.51 -12.01
CA VAL A 249 -15.55 -20.79 -13.14
C VAL A 249 -17.07 -20.65 -12.96
N TYR A 250 -17.74 -21.68 -12.42
CA TYR A 250 -19.18 -21.60 -12.09
C TYR A 250 -19.46 -20.78 -10.83
N LEU A 251 -18.62 -20.90 -9.80
CA LEU A 251 -18.81 -20.22 -8.51
C LEU A 251 -18.67 -18.70 -8.63
N SER A 252 -17.62 -18.23 -9.31
CA SER A 252 -17.20 -16.83 -9.24
C SER A 252 -18.27 -15.83 -9.73
N PRO A 253 -18.96 -16.04 -10.87
CA PRO A 253 -20.04 -15.14 -11.30
C PRO A 253 -21.24 -15.12 -10.34
N ASN A 254 -21.55 -16.24 -9.69
CA ASN A 254 -22.62 -16.32 -8.70
C ASN A 254 -22.25 -15.51 -7.44
N VAL A 255 -21.01 -15.65 -6.97
CA VAL A 255 -20.48 -14.87 -5.84
C VAL A 255 -20.44 -13.37 -6.15
N GLU A 256 -20.08 -12.99 -7.38
CA GLU A 256 -20.13 -11.58 -7.82
C GLU A 256 -21.56 -11.03 -7.74
N CYS A 257 -22.55 -11.77 -8.23
CA CYS A 257 -23.96 -11.40 -8.16
C CYS A 257 -24.46 -11.29 -6.70
N ASP A 258 -24.11 -12.26 -5.85
CA ASP A 258 -24.45 -12.29 -4.43
C ASP A 258 -23.94 -11.05 -3.69
N LEU A 259 -22.68 -10.68 -3.92
CA LEU A 259 -22.07 -9.52 -3.29
C LEU A 259 -22.64 -8.21 -3.84
N THR A 260 -22.89 -8.13 -5.14
CA THR A 260 -23.32 -6.89 -5.80
C THR A 260 -24.80 -6.58 -5.55
N TYR A 261 -25.68 -7.59 -5.60
CA TYR A 261 -27.13 -7.39 -5.59
C TYR A 261 -27.82 -7.87 -4.32
N HIS A 262 -27.28 -8.89 -3.65
CA HIS A 262 -27.94 -9.56 -2.52
C HIS A 262 -27.41 -9.15 -1.14
N ASN A 263 -26.29 -8.40 -1.07
CA ASN A 263 -25.64 -7.96 0.17
C ASN A 263 -25.44 -9.13 1.15
N VAL A 264 -25.04 -10.30 0.63
CA VAL A 264 -24.99 -11.56 1.40
C VAL A 264 -24.05 -11.46 2.61
N TYR A 265 -22.93 -10.74 2.48
CA TYR A 265 -21.99 -10.53 3.58
C TYR A 265 -22.62 -9.82 4.80
N SER A 266 -23.58 -8.93 4.59
CA SER A 266 -24.30 -8.27 5.69
C SER A 266 -25.25 -9.22 6.43
N ARG A 267 -25.59 -10.37 5.81
CA ARG A 267 -26.48 -11.40 6.38
C ARG A 267 -25.68 -12.51 7.06
N ASP A 268 -24.56 -12.92 6.46
CA ASP A 268 -23.65 -13.92 7.02
C ASP A 268 -22.19 -13.46 6.92
N ALA A 269 -21.58 -13.19 8.07
CA ALA A 269 -20.17 -12.81 8.15
C ALA A 269 -19.22 -13.97 7.78
N ASN A 270 -19.69 -15.22 7.83
CA ASN A 270 -18.89 -16.39 7.43
C ASN A 270 -18.74 -16.50 5.91
N TYR A 271 -19.38 -15.62 5.12
CA TYR A 271 -19.23 -15.62 3.66
C TYR A 271 -17.76 -15.42 3.22
N LEU A 272 -16.92 -14.83 4.09
CA LEU A 272 -15.46 -14.73 3.87
C LEU A 272 -14.73 -16.07 3.82
N ASN A 273 -15.28 -17.12 4.44
CA ASN A 273 -14.68 -18.47 4.47
C ASN A 273 -14.40 -18.99 3.05
N LEU A 274 -15.28 -18.68 2.10
CA LEU A 274 -15.13 -19.03 0.69
C LEU A 274 -13.81 -18.50 0.12
N PHE A 275 -13.53 -17.21 0.32
CA PHE A 275 -12.32 -16.57 -0.21
C PHE A 275 -11.05 -17.17 0.42
N VAL A 276 -11.10 -17.47 1.73
CA VAL A 276 -10.00 -18.13 2.43
C VAL A 276 -9.74 -19.53 1.87
N ILE A 277 -10.79 -20.35 1.72
CA ILE A 277 -10.66 -21.72 1.20
C ILE A 277 -10.09 -21.73 -0.22
N VAL A 278 -10.52 -20.81 -1.10
CA VAL A 278 -10.03 -20.76 -2.48
C VAL A 278 -8.59 -20.28 -2.54
N MET A 279 -8.21 -19.25 -1.77
CA MET A 279 -6.84 -18.69 -1.77
C MET A 279 -5.78 -19.63 -1.19
N GLU A 280 -6.18 -20.67 -0.45
CA GLU A 280 -5.28 -21.73 0.02
C GLU A 280 -4.92 -22.77 -1.06
N ASN A 281 -5.58 -22.74 -2.22
CA ASN A 281 -5.18 -23.56 -3.37
C ASN A 281 -3.81 -23.09 -3.90
N ARG A 282 -2.84 -24.02 -3.95
CA ARG A 282 -1.46 -23.73 -4.39
C ARG A 282 -1.32 -23.65 -5.91
N ASN A 283 -2.23 -24.25 -6.69
CA ASN A 283 -2.14 -24.32 -8.15
C ASN A 283 -2.82 -23.14 -8.87
N LEU A 284 -3.24 -22.09 -8.16
CA LEU A 284 -3.87 -20.90 -8.77
C LEU A 284 -2.98 -20.17 -9.78
N HIS A 285 -1.67 -20.44 -9.76
CA HIS A 285 -0.67 -19.90 -10.69
C HIS A 285 -0.57 -20.65 -12.02
N SER A 286 -1.26 -21.79 -12.17
CA SER A 286 -1.23 -22.57 -13.41
C SER A 286 -1.92 -21.80 -14.56
N PRO A 287 -1.43 -21.92 -15.80
CA PRO A 287 -1.95 -21.18 -16.95
C PRO A 287 -3.46 -21.29 -17.14
N GLU A 288 -4.02 -22.48 -16.91
CA GLU A 288 -5.45 -22.76 -17.07
C GLU A 288 -6.29 -21.95 -16.07
N TYR A 289 -5.81 -21.82 -14.83
CA TYR A 289 -6.46 -21.01 -13.81
C TYR A 289 -6.32 -19.51 -14.11
N LEU A 290 -5.14 -19.06 -14.54
CA LEU A 290 -4.88 -17.66 -14.90
C LEU A 290 -5.76 -17.20 -16.07
N GLU A 291 -6.05 -18.09 -17.02
CA GLU A 291 -6.88 -17.77 -18.18
C GLU A 291 -8.38 -17.74 -17.86
N MET A 292 -8.88 -18.76 -17.14
CA MET A 292 -10.31 -19.01 -17.00
C MET A 292 -10.90 -18.64 -15.64
N ALA A 293 -10.30 -19.13 -14.54
CA ALA A 293 -10.93 -19.10 -13.21
C ALA A 293 -10.55 -17.87 -12.39
N LEU A 294 -9.26 -17.57 -12.31
CA LEU A 294 -8.71 -16.51 -11.45
C LEU A 294 -9.20 -15.10 -11.83
N PRO A 295 -9.37 -14.72 -13.13
CA PRO A 295 -9.95 -13.44 -13.50
C PRO A 295 -11.35 -13.21 -12.92
N LEU A 296 -12.22 -14.23 -13.03
CA LEU A 296 -13.59 -14.19 -12.53
C LEU A 296 -13.61 -14.13 -11.00
N PHE A 297 -12.74 -14.91 -10.36
CA PHE A 297 -12.61 -14.92 -8.91
C PHE A 297 -12.13 -13.56 -8.37
N CYS A 298 -11.13 -12.94 -9.01
CA CYS A 298 -10.67 -11.60 -8.66
C CYS A 298 -11.81 -10.57 -8.82
N LYS A 299 -12.61 -10.69 -9.89
CA LYS A 299 -13.76 -9.80 -10.11
C LYS A 299 -14.76 -9.91 -8.97
N ALA A 300 -15.12 -11.11 -8.56
CA ALA A 300 -15.98 -11.35 -7.39
C ALA A 300 -15.38 -10.79 -6.09
N MET A 301 -14.09 -11.06 -5.84
CA MET A 301 -13.40 -10.58 -4.64
C MET A 301 -13.29 -9.06 -4.58
N SER A 302 -13.15 -8.38 -5.72
CA SER A 302 -13.12 -6.92 -5.81
C SER A 302 -14.43 -6.23 -5.41
N LYS A 303 -15.55 -6.98 -5.35
CA LYS A 303 -16.88 -6.48 -4.92
C LYS A 303 -17.10 -6.61 -3.41
N LEU A 304 -16.14 -7.14 -2.65
CA LEU A 304 -16.26 -7.25 -1.19
C LEU A 304 -16.42 -5.87 -0.53
N PRO A 305 -17.33 -5.70 0.44
CA PRO A 305 -17.43 -4.48 1.24
C PRO A 305 -16.12 -4.17 1.99
N LEU A 306 -15.83 -2.90 2.26
CA LEU A 306 -14.59 -2.47 2.95
C LEU A 306 -14.34 -3.21 4.27
N ALA A 307 -15.38 -3.37 5.11
CA ALA A 307 -15.28 -4.11 6.37
C ALA A 307 -14.95 -5.60 6.17
N ALA A 308 -15.31 -6.19 5.02
CA ALA A 308 -14.96 -7.56 4.66
C ALA A 308 -13.50 -7.66 4.21
N GLN A 309 -13.05 -6.72 3.38
CA GLN A 309 -11.66 -6.60 2.95
C GLN A 309 -10.73 -6.43 4.15
N ALA A 310 -11.05 -5.52 5.08
CA ALA A 310 -10.25 -5.30 6.29
C ALA A 310 -10.14 -6.55 7.18
N LYS A 311 -11.20 -7.35 7.30
CA LYS A 311 -11.14 -8.64 8.02
C LYS A 311 -10.23 -9.65 7.34
N LEU A 312 -10.28 -9.76 6.00
CA LEU A 312 -9.36 -10.62 5.26
C LEU A 312 -7.91 -10.17 5.43
N VAL A 313 -7.65 -8.86 5.37
CA VAL A 313 -6.31 -8.30 5.58
C VAL A 313 -5.77 -8.65 6.97
N ARG A 314 -6.58 -8.47 8.03
CA ARG A 314 -6.19 -8.85 9.41
C ARG A 314 -5.97 -10.35 9.60
N LEU A 315 -6.63 -11.19 8.80
CA LEU A 315 -6.38 -12.63 8.80
C LEU A 315 -5.05 -12.95 8.13
N TRP A 316 -4.84 -12.41 6.92
CA TRP A 316 -3.64 -12.64 6.12
C TRP A 316 -2.40 -12.01 6.75
N SER A 317 -2.52 -10.95 7.54
CA SER A 317 -1.38 -10.39 8.28
C SER A 317 -0.77 -11.36 9.30
N ARG A 318 -1.47 -12.44 9.66
CA ARG A 318 -0.95 -13.52 10.52
C ARG A 318 -0.24 -14.62 9.74
N TYR A 319 -0.19 -14.55 8.40
CA TYR A 319 0.43 -15.56 7.55
C TYR A 319 1.96 -15.37 7.52
N SER A 320 2.67 -16.43 7.14
CA SER A 320 4.12 -16.34 6.95
C SER A 320 4.49 -15.54 5.69
N ALA A 321 5.72 -15.02 5.63
CA ALA A 321 6.23 -14.29 4.47
C ALA A 321 6.10 -15.10 3.16
N ASP A 322 6.36 -16.40 3.19
CA ASP A 322 6.22 -17.29 2.02
C ASP A 322 4.77 -17.37 1.50
N GLN A 323 3.79 -17.30 2.41
CA GLN A 323 2.38 -17.37 2.06
C GLN A 323 1.90 -16.08 1.43
N ILE A 324 2.31 -14.94 1.99
CA ILE A 324 2.07 -13.62 1.40
C ILE A 324 2.74 -13.52 0.04
N ARG A 325 3.99 -14.00 -0.09
CA ARG A 325 4.72 -14.03 -1.36
C ARG A 325 3.97 -14.83 -2.42
N ARG A 326 3.55 -16.06 -2.12
CA ARG A 326 2.77 -16.90 -3.04
C ARG A 326 1.48 -16.20 -3.50
N MET A 327 0.75 -15.56 -2.58
CA MET A 327 -0.48 -14.85 -2.91
C MET A 327 -0.20 -13.64 -3.81
N MET A 328 0.85 -12.88 -3.51
CA MET A 328 1.30 -11.74 -4.31
C MET A 328 1.71 -12.19 -5.72
N GLU A 329 2.53 -13.23 -5.85
CA GLU A 329 2.93 -13.83 -7.13
C GLU A 329 1.72 -14.28 -7.96
N THR A 330 0.71 -14.90 -7.33
CA THR A 330 -0.50 -15.36 -8.02
C THR A 330 -1.23 -14.21 -8.72
N PHE A 331 -1.43 -13.08 -8.04
CA PHE A 331 -2.08 -11.91 -8.65
C PHE A 331 -1.19 -11.19 -9.65
N GLN A 332 0.12 -11.09 -9.37
CA GLN A 332 1.07 -10.49 -10.31
C GLN A 332 1.19 -11.26 -11.60
N GLN A 333 1.24 -12.60 -11.55
CA GLN A 333 1.30 -13.44 -12.73
C GLN A 333 0.03 -13.29 -13.58
N LEU A 334 -1.14 -13.15 -12.97
CA LEU A 334 -2.37 -12.84 -13.71
C LEU A 334 -2.27 -11.51 -14.45
N ILE A 335 -1.78 -10.46 -13.78
CA ILE A 335 -1.59 -9.14 -14.38
C ILE A 335 -0.60 -9.24 -15.55
N THR A 336 0.57 -9.83 -15.31
CA THR A 336 1.61 -10.04 -16.33
C THR A 336 1.10 -10.85 -17.52
N TYR A 337 0.41 -11.96 -17.27
CA TYR A 337 -0.16 -12.81 -18.31
C TYR A 337 -1.14 -12.03 -19.19
N LYS A 338 -2.06 -11.26 -18.59
CA LYS A 338 -3.04 -10.46 -19.35
C LYS A 338 -2.38 -9.31 -20.10
N VAL A 339 -1.39 -8.64 -19.50
CA VAL A 339 -0.64 -7.55 -20.17
C VAL A 339 0.11 -8.06 -21.41
N ILE A 340 0.80 -9.19 -21.29
CA ILE A 340 1.55 -9.78 -22.40
C ILE A 340 0.60 -10.33 -23.48
N SER A 341 -0.46 -11.03 -23.07
CA SER A 341 -1.37 -11.71 -24.02
C SER A 341 -2.23 -10.75 -24.83
N ASN A 342 -2.58 -9.57 -24.30
CA ASN A 342 -3.47 -8.61 -24.96
C ASN A 342 -2.73 -7.58 -25.85
N GLU A 343 -1.41 -7.73 -26.05
CA GLU A 343 -0.56 -6.88 -26.91
C GLU A 343 -0.80 -5.35 -26.77
N PHE A 344 -0.88 -4.83 -25.55
CA PHE A 344 -1.08 -3.40 -25.30
C PHE A 344 0.04 -2.49 -25.89
N ASN A 345 1.21 -3.07 -26.23
CA ASN A 345 2.39 -2.37 -26.72
C ASN A 345 2.41 -2.07 -28.24
N ASN A 346 1.41 -2.52 -29.01
CA ASN A 346 1.43 -2.39 -30.47
C ASN A 346 1.02 -0.96 -30.92
N ARG A 347 2.01 -0.07 -31.06
CA ARG A 347 1.85 1.38 -31.38
C ARG A 347 1.22 1.70 -32.76
N ASN A 348 0.87 0.71 -33.58
CA ASN A 348 0.63 0.87 -35.03
C ASN A 348 -0.82 0.75 -35.52
N LEU A 349 -1.87 0.79 -34.67
CA LEU A 349 -3.25 0.79 -35.18
C LEU A 349 -4.17 1.82 -34.49
N GLY A 350 -5.02 2.46 -35.29
CA GLY A 350 -5.72 3.71 -34.98
C GLY A 350 -6.92 3.65 -34.04
N SER A 351 -7.20 4.85 -33.50
CA SER A 351 -8.38 5.41 -32.81
C SER A 351 -9.11 4.71 -31.66
N ASP A 352 -9.10 3.38 -31.51
CA ASP A 352 -9.65 2.70 -30.31
C ASP A 352 -8.58 1.79 -29.69
N ARG A 353 -7.64 2.41 -28.95
CA ARG A 353 -6.62 1.67 -28.22
C ARG A 353 -7.25 1.05 -26.97
N ASN A 354 -7.19 -0.27 -26.83
CA ASN A 354 -7.45 -0.94 -25.56
C ASN A 354 -6.42 -0.46 -24.54
N LEU A 355 -6.86 0.23 -23.49
CA LEU A 355 -5.98 0.63 -22.38
C LEU A 355 -5.94 -0.49 -21.35
N VAL A 356 -4.81 -0.60 -20.65
CA VAL A 356 -4.70 -1.54 -19.52
C VAL A 356 -5.72 -1.22 -18.41
N ASN A 357 -6.08 0.06 -18.29
CA ASN A 357 -7.13 0.57 -17.39
C ASN A 357 -8.54 0.02 -17.68
N ASP A 358 -8.78 -0.46 -18.90
CA ASP A 358 -10.09 -0.93 -19.35
C ASP A 358 -10.26 -2.45 -19.21
N ASP A 359 -9.18 -3.17 -18.91
CA ASP A 359 -9.23 -4.60 -18.68
C ASP A 359 -9.71 -4.91 -17.25
N ASP A 360 -10.96 -5.38 -17.16
CA ASP A 360 -11.59 -5.77 -15.90
C ASP A 360 -10.78 -6.78 -15.07
N ALA A 361 -10.06 -7.70 -15.72
CA ALA A 361 -9.28 -8.72 -15.03
C ALA A 361 -8.03 -8.13 -14.38
N ILE A 362 -7.31 -7.26 -15.10
CA ILE A 362 -6.13 -6.56 -14.58
C ILE A 362 -6.53 -5.63 -13.43
N VAL A 363 -7.62 -4.87 -13.60
CA VAL A 363 -8.14 -3.96 -12.57
C VAL A 363 -8.58 -4.75 -11.32
N ALA A 364 -9.32 -5.84 -11.51
CA ALA A 364 -9.77 -6.68 -10.39
C ALA A 364 -8.58 -7.31 -9.67
N ALA A 365 -7.61 -7.87 -10.39
CA ALA A 365 -6.39 -8.45 -9.82
C ALA A 365 -5.58 -7.40 -9.04
N SER A 366 -5.46 -6.18 -9.54
CA SER A 366 -4.77 -5.07 -8.85
C SER A 366 -5.45 -4.69 -7.53
N LYS A 367 -6.79 -4.66 -7.51
CA LYS A 367 -7.57 -4.43 -6.28
C LYS A 367 -7.42 -5.59 -5.28
N CYS A 368 -7.27 -6.82 -5.77
CA CYS A 368 -7.02 -7.99 -4.93
C CYS A 368 -5.61 -7.96 -4.33
N LEU A 369 -4.61 -7.63 -5.16
CA LEU A 369 -3.21 -7.47 -4.74
C LEU A 369 -3.06 -6.37 -3.69
N LYS A 370 -3.85 -5.28 -3.77
CA LYS A 370 -3.91 -4.23 -2.75
C LYS A 370 -4.22 -4.77 -1.36
N MET A 371 -5.13 -5.74 -1.22
CA MET A 371 -5.40 -6.36 0.08
C MET A 371 -4.20 -7.16 0.59
N VAL A 372 -3.52 -7.91 -0.29
CA VAL A 372 -2.30 -8.65 0.06
C VAL A 372 -1.18 -7.69 0.48
N TYR A 373 -1.05 -6.55 -0.19
CA TYR A 373 -0.11 -5.50 0.15
C TYR A 373 -0.38 -4.92 1.56
N TYR A 374 -1.63 -4.62 1.91
CA TYR A 374 -1.93 -4.18 3.28
C TYR A 374 -1.74 -5.29 4.32
N ALA A 375 -1.98 -6.55 3.97
CA ALA A 375 -1.67 -7.67 4.86
C ALA A 375 -0.15 -7.79 5.11
N ASN A 376 0.66 -7.57 4.08
CA ASN A 376 2.12 -7.50 4.15
C ASN A 376 2.62 -6.37 5.06
N VAL A 377 1.95 -5.21 5.01
CA VAL A 377 2.24 -4.06 5.89
C VAL A 377 1.86 -4.36 7.33
N VAL A 378 0.61 -4.79 7.59
CA VAL A 378 0.09 -5.02 8.94
C VAL A 378 0.76 -6.21 9.62
N GLY A 379 1.17 -7.22 8.86
CA GLY A 379 1.89 -8.38 9.37
C GLY A 379 3.37 -8.12 9.62
N GLY A 380 3.91 -7.02 9.10
CA GLY A 380 5.28 -6.59 9.29
C GLY A 380 5.50 -5.88 10.63
N ASP A 381 6.66 -5.24 10.73
CA ASP A 381 7.03 -4.38 11.85
C ASP A 381 6.46 -2.97 11.61
N VAL A 382 5.45 -2.59 12.39
CA VAL A 382 4.70 -1.34 12.25
C VAL A 382 4.89 -0.49 13.50
N ASP A 383 5.19 0.80 13.31
CA ASP A 383 5.23 1.77 14.40
C ASP A 383 3.79 2.09 14.86
N THR A 384 3.36 1.53 15.99
CA THR A 384 2.00 1.73 16.55
C THR A 384 1.81 3.07 17.25
N GLY A 385 2.83 3.93 17.28
CA GLY A 385 2.84 5.16 18.08
C GLY A 385 2.00 6.31 17.52
N HIS A 386 1.50 6.21 16.29
CA HIS A 386 0.85 7.33 15.58
C HIS A 386 1.61 8.65 15.75
N ASN A 387 2.94 8.61 15.55
CA ASN A 387 3.86 9.73 15.75
C ASN A 387 3.75 10.74 14.59
N GLU A 388 2.56 11.28 14.36
CA GLU A 388 2.33 12.32 13.37
C GLU A 388 2.59 13.68 14.02
N ASP A 389 3.27 14.57 13.29
CA ASP A 389 3.42 15.94 13.74
C ASP A 389 2.03 16.62 13.75
N GLU A 390 1.57 17.07 14.93
CA GLU A 390 0.26 17.75 15.12
C GLU A 390 0.16 19.08 14.35
N ASP A 391 1.30 19.58 13.84
CA ASP A 391 1.49 20.81 13.07
C ASP A 391 1.05 20.72 11.59
N ASP A 392 0.12 19.83 11.22
CA ASP A 392 -0.62 19.95 9.95
C ASP A 392 -1.62 21.14 10.06
N GLU A 393 -1.13 22.34 10.40
CA GLU A 393 -1.90 23.58 10.23
C GLU A 393 -2.09 23.77 8.72
N PRO A 394 -3.33 23.75 8.20
CA PRO A 394 -3.56 24.15 6.83
C PRO A 394 -3.07 25.59 6.69
N LEU A 395 -2.15 25.83 5.74
CA LEU A 395 -1.77 27.18 5.32
C LEU A 395 -3.05 28.02 5.21
N PRO A 396 -3.14 29.20 5.83
CA PRO A 396 -4.35 30.01 5.77
C PRO A 396 -4.70 30.24 4.30
N GLU A 397 -5.83 29.68 3.85
CA GLU A 397 -6.38 29.97 2.53
C GLU A 397 -6.52 31.49 2.46
N SER A 398 -5.75 32.12 1.57
CA SER A 398 -5.89 33.53 1.26
C SER A 398 -7.36 33.78 0.95
N SER A 399 -8.00 34.68 1.70
CA SER A 399 -9.45 34.93 1.65
C SER A 399 -9.91 35.63 0.35
N GLU A 400 -9.03 35.77 -0.63
CA GLU A 400 -9.35 36.24 -1.96
C GLU A 400 -9.83 35.07 -2.80
N LEU A 401 -11.06 35.16 -3.32
CA LEU A 401 -11.54 34.23 -4.33
C LEU A 401 -10.57 34.26 -5.51
N THR A 402 -9.81 33.19 -5.70
CA THR A 402 -8.93 33.06 -6.85
C THR A 402 -9.79 33.06 -8.12
N LEU A 403 -9.27 33.54 -9.25
CA LEU A 403 -10.01 33.54 -10.51
C LEU A 403 -10.42 32.11 -10.94
N GLN A 404 -9.72 31.10 -10.42
CA GLN A 404 -10.04 29.67 -10.48
C GLN A 404 -11.44 29.35 -9.94
N GLU A 405 -11.86 30.02 -8.85
CA GLU A 405 -13.20 29.92 -8.26
C GLU A 405 -14.25 30.65 -9.10
N LEU A 406 -13.87 31.77 -9.72
CA LEU A 406 -14.75 32.56 -10.61
C LEU A 406 -14.99 31.89 -11.98
N LEU A 407 -14.00 31.14 -12.49
CA LEU A 407 -14.09 30.39 -13.75
C LEU A 407 -14.72 28.99 -13.57
N GLY A 408 -14.97 28.56 -12.33
CA GLY A 408 -15.65 27.29 -12.02
C GLY A 408 -14.80 26.03 -12.23
N GLU A 409 -13.48 26.16 -12.45
CA GLU A 409 -12.57 25.03 -12.65
C GLU A 409 -12.23 24.30 -11.33
N GLU A 410 -12.33 24.96 -10.18
CA GLU A 410 -11.99 24.36 -8.88
C GLU A 410 -12.95 23.28 -8.37
N ARG A 411 -14.22 23.26 -8.82
CA ARG A 411 -15.17 22.21 -8.35
C ARG A 411 -14.72 20.79 -8.71
N ARG A 412 -13.73 20.62 -9.59
CA ARG A 412 -13.12 19.33 -9.94
C ARG A 412 -11.81 19.02 -9.23
N ASN A 413 -11.10 20.02 -8.68
CA ASN A 413 -9.75 19.85 -8.12
C ASN A 413 -9.70 19.93 -6.58
N LYS A 414 -10.77 20.37 -5.90
CA LYS A 414 -10.87 20.40 -4.43
C LYS A 414 -11.24 19.03 -3.84
N LYS A 415 -10.28 18.12 -3.74
CA LYS A 415 -10.31 17.05 -2.73
C LYS A 415 -8.90 16.95 -2.15
N GLY A 416 -8.80 17.13 -0.83
CA GLY A 416 -7.54 17.02 -0.07
C GLY A 416 -6.88 15.64 -0.22
N PRO A 417 -5.76 15.39 0.50
CA PRO A 417 -4.97 14.17 0.33
C PRO A 417 -5.87 12.94 0.39
N ARG A 418 -5.87 12.17 -0.70
CA ARG A 418 -6.69 10.97 -0.85
C ARG A 418 -6.20 9.92 0.14
N VAL A 419 -6.84 9.81 1.29
CA VAL A 419 -6.60 8.71 2.23
C VAL A 419 -7.31 7.48 1.70
N ASP A 420 -6.60 6.36 1.65
CA ASP A 420 -7.19 5.11 1.22
C ASP A 420 -8.28 4.68 2.22
N PRO A 421 -9.52 4.39 1.79
CA PRO A 421 -10.57 3.94 2.69
C PRO A 421 -10.17 2.66 3.45
N LEU A 422 -9.31 1.82 2.88
CA LEU A 422 -8.82 0.61 3.54
C LEU A 422 -7.78 0.93 4.64
N GLU A 423 -6.91 1.92 4.45
CA GLU A 423 -5.99 2.39 5.51
C GLU A 423 -6.76 2.90 6.74
N THR A 424 -7.85 3.64 6.49
CA THR A 424 -8.69 4.20 7.56
C THR A 424 -9.39 3.11 8.36
N GLU A 425 -9.93 2.09 7.68
CA GLU A 425 -10.61 0.96 8.32
C GLU A 425 -9.63 0.04 9.09
N LEU A 426 -8.38 -0.07 8.63
CA LEU A 426 -7.34 -0.86 9.29
C LEU A 426 -6.67 -0.11 10.45
N GLY A 427 -6.73 1.22 10.47
CA GLY A 427 -6.04 2.05 11.45
C GLY A 427 -4.52 2.06 11.29
N VAL A 428 -4.01 1.74 10.09
CA VAL A 428 -2.58 1.66 9.78
C VAL A 428 -2.34 2.36 8.45
N LYS A 429 -1.37 3.30 8.41
CA LYS A 429 -0.88 3.90 7.16
C LYS A 429 0.30 3.10 6.65
N THR A 430 0.48 3.08 5.33
CA THR A 430 1.68 2.47 4.71
C THR A 430 3.00 3.03 5.26
N LEU A 431 3.04 4.32 5.59
CA LEU A 431 4.19 5.01 6.18
C LEU A 431 4.53 4.55 7.61
N ASP A 432 3.63 3.85 8.29
CA ASP A 432 3.87 3.31 9.64
C ASP A 432 4.69 2.01 9.58
N CYS A 433 4.74 1.35 8.43
CA CYS A 433 5.50 0.13 8.22
C CYS A 433 7.00 0.44 8.15
N ARG A 434 7.78 -0.13 9.07
CA ARG A 434 9.24 -0.05 9.05
C ARG A 434 9.85 -1.21 8.28
N ARG A 435 9.34 -2.41 8.52
CA ARG A 435 9.82 -3.61 7.83
C ARG A 435 8.62 -4.47 7.42
N PRO A 436 8.28 -4.52 6.13
CA PRO A 436 7.22 -5.41 5.67
C PRO A 436 7.64 -6.88 5.75
N LEU A 437 6.68 -7.82 5.68
CA LEU A 437 6.98 -9.25 5.63
C LEU A 437 7.75 -9.65 4.35
N VAL A 438 7.37 -9.05 3.24
CA VAL A 438 7.94 -9.19 1.90
C VAL A 438 8.35 -7.79 1.42
N PRO A 439 9.53 -7.61 0.80
CA PRO A 439 10.00 -6.31 0.31
C PRO A 439 8.96 -5.60 -0.58
N PHE A 440 8.93 -4.27 -0.51
CA PHE A 440 7.97 -3.49 -1.28
C PHE A 440 8.25 -3.52 -2.78
N GLU A 441 9.52 -3.70 -3.16
CA GLU A 441 9.95 -3.81 -4.56
C GLU A 441 9.32 -5.03 -5.23
N ASP A 442 9.13 -6.14 -4.48
CA ASP A 442 8.52 -7.37 -5.01
C ASP A 442 7.08 -7.14 -5.49
N PHE A 443 6.38 -6.10 -5.01
CA PHE A 443 5.00 -5.79 -5.42
C PHE A 443 4.89 -5.03 -6.75
N VAL A 444 6.01 -4.50 -7.27
CA VAL A 444 6.07 -3.77 -8.53
C VAL A 444 5.90 -4.72 -9.71
N ASN A 445 5.06 -4.35 -10.69
CA ASN A 445 4.87 -5.15 -11.90
C ASN A 445 5.45 -4.44 -13.14
N GLU A 446 6.66 -4.80 -13.57
CA GLU A 446 7.33 -4.12 -14.68
C GLU A 446 6.56 -4.17 -16.01
N PRO A 447 6.00 -5.32 -16.46
CA PRO A 447 5.24 -5.36 -17.72
C PRO A 447 4.04 -4.40 -17.73
N LEU A 448 3.35 -4.26 -16.59
CA LEU A 448 2.28 -3.28 -16.43
C LEU A 448 2.83 -1.86 -16.55
N ASN A 449 3.96 -1.54 -15.91
CA ASN A 449 4.56 -0.21 -15.95
C ASN A 449 4.99 0.18 -17.39
N ASP A 450 5.50 -0.77 -18.17
CA ASP A 450 5.87 -0.54 -19.58
C ASP A 450 4.66 -0.30 -20.50
N ALA A 451 3.56 -1.01 -20.24
CA ALA A 451 2.32 -0.88 -21.02
C ALA A 451 1.43 0.29 -20.58
N LEU A 452 1.67 0.87 -19.40
CA LEU A 452 0.82 1.90 -18.82
C LEU A 452 1.08 3.28 -19.45
N GLU A 453 0.07 3.82 -20.14
CA GLU A 453 0.08 5.19 -20.65
C GLU A 453 -0.24 6.20 -19.51
N MET A 454 0.82 6.70 -18.85
CA MET A 454 0.70 7.54 -17.65
C MET A 454 -0.02 8.89 -17.83
N ASP A 455 0.00 9.46 -19.02
CA ASP A 455 -0.73 10.69 -19.35
C ASP A 455 -2.26 10.48 -19.24
N LYS A 456 -2.73 9.32 -19.70
CA LYS A 456 -4.13 8.91 -19.60
C LYS A 456 -4.49 8.46 -18.19
N ASP A 457 -3.63 7.65 -17.55
CA ASP A 457 -3.87 7.20 -16.16
C ASP A 457 -4.00 8.38 -15.20
N TYR A 458 -3.12 9.38 -15.32
CA TYR A 458 -3.19 10.61 -14.53
C TYR A 458 -4.49 11.38 -14.81
N THR A 459 -4.97 11.39 -16.06
CA THR A 459 -6.25 12.02 -16.39
C THR A 459 -7.41 11.30 -15.70
N PHE A 460 -7.41 9.96 -15.68
CA PHE A 460 -8.41 9.18 -14.94
C PHE A 460 -8.30 9.41 -13.43
N PHE A 461 -7.08 9.49 -12.90
CA PHE A 461 -6.82 9.84 -11.52
C PHE A 461 -7.42 11.20 -11.16
N LYS A 462 -7.23 12.23 -12.01
CA LYS A 462 -7.70 13.59 -11.73
C LYS A 462 -9.20 13.77 -11.91
N VAL A 463 -9.79 13.24 -12.98
CA VAL A 463 -11.18 13.50 -13.37
C VAL A 463 -12.19 12.66 -12.55
N GLU A 464 -11.74 11.62 -11.84
CA GLU A 464 -12.56 10.79 -10.94
C GLU A 464 -13.88 10.35 -11.59
N THR A 465 -13.79 9.83 -12.81
CA THR A 465 -14.94 9.21 -13.47
C THR A 465 -15.14 7.83 -12.87
N GLU A 466 -16.32 7.56 -12.28
CA GLU A 466 -16.70 6.25 -11.74
C GLU A 466 -16.52 5.09 -12.74
N SER A 467 -16.41 5.42 -14.04
CA SER A 467 -16.27 4.47 -15.14
C SER A 467 -14.85 4.01 -15.45
N LYS A 468 -13.78 4.68 -14.99
CA LYS A 468 -12.40 4.37 -15.39
C LYS A 468 -11.49 4.23 -14.16
N PHE A 469 -10.75 3.13 -14.09
CA PHE A 469 -9.81 2.86 -13.00
C PHE A 469 -8.46 3.54 -13.28
N SER A 470 -7.78 4.00 -12.22
CA SER A 470 -6.41 4.52 -12.31
C SER A 470 -5.47 3.74 -11.40
N PHE A 471 -4.33 3.33 -11.95
CA PHE A 471 -3.30 2.59 -11.20
C PHE A 471 -2.55 3.48 -10.22
N MET A 472 -2.58 4.81 -10.37
CA MET A 472 -2.12 5.74 -9.33
C MET A 472 -2.87 5.57 -8.00
N THR A 473 -4.06 4.95 -7.97
CA THR A 473 -4.76 4.60 -6.71
C THR A 473 -4.20 3.34 -6.01
N CYS A 474 -3.28 2.65 -6.67
CA CYS A 474 -2.55 1.48 -6.18
C CYS A 474 -1.05 1.72 -6.34
N PRO A 475 -0.45 2.72 -5.65
CA PRO A 475 0.92 3.14 -5.90
C PRO A 475 1.95 2.02 -5.69
N PHE A 476 1.65 0.99 -4.89
CA PHE A 476 2.56 -0.13 -4.64
C PHE A 476 2.90 -0.97 -5.88
N ILE A 477 2.07 -0.96 -6.93
CA ILE A 477 2.31 -1.73 -8.17
C ILE A 477 3.20 -0.99 -9.17
N LEU A 478 3.33 0.33 -8.99
CA LEU A 478 4.06 1.22 -9.88
C LEU A 478 5.51 1.34 -9.41
N ASN A 479 6.44 1.35 -10.36
CA ASN A 479 7.84 1.64 -10.07
C ASN A 479 8.06 3.15 -9.86
N ALA A 480 9.21 3.53 -9.30
CA ALA A 480 9.53 4.93 -9.02
C ALA A 480 9.54 5.82 -10.29
N VAL A 481 9.88 5.25 -11.45
CA VAL A 481 9.96 5.96 -12.73
C VAL A 481 8.57 6.34 -13.23
N THR A 482 7.63 5.40 -13.21
CA THR A 482 6.25 5.59 -13.62
C THR A 482 5.54 6.58 -12.70
N LYS A 483 5.77 6.48 -11.38
CA LYS A 483 5.28 7.47 -10.41
C LYS A 483 5.84 8.86 -10.67
N SER A 484 7.16 8.97 -10.91
CA SER A 484 7.82 10.23 -11.25
C SER A 484 7.25 10.85 -12.53
N LEU A 485 6.92 10.02 -13.53
CA LEU A 485 6.26 10.48 -14.75
C LEU A 485 4.83 10.99 -14.50
N GLY A 486 4.07 10.32 -13.63
CA GLY A 486 2.76 10.81 -13.18
C GLY A 486 2.86 12.17 -12.47
N LEU A 487 3.85 12.33 -11.59
CA LEU A 487 4.16 13.60 -10.94
C LEU A 487 4.60 14.67 -11.94
N TYR A 488 5.41 14.32 -12.93
CA TYR A 488 5.83 15.21 -14.00
C TYR A 488 4.64 15.74 -14.82
N TYR A 489 3.67 14.87 -15.14
CA TYR A 489 2.43 15.31 -15.80
C TYR A 489 1.58 16.20 -14.91
N ASP A 490 1.45 15.88 -13.61
CA ASP A 490 0.78 16.75 -12.63
C ASP A 490 1.42 18.15 -12.62
N ASN A 491 2.73 18.21 -12.47
CA ASN A 491 3.51 19.45 -12.44
C ASN A 491 3.36 20.23 -13.75
N ARG A 492 3.52 19.58 -14.91
CA ARG A 492 3.36 20.25 -16.21
C ARG A 492 1.96 20.78 -16.44
N ILE A 493 0.94 19.97 -16.18
CA ILE A 493 -0.45 20.39 -16.37
C ILE A 493 -0.76 21.60 -15.48
N ARG A 494 -0.25 21.62 -14.25
CA ARG A 494 -0.34 22.77 -13.34
C ARG A 494 0.41 23.98 -13.88
N MET A 495 1.68 23.85 -14.26
CA MET A 495 2.45 24.93 -14.88
C MET A 495 1.74 25.53 -16.10
N TYR A 496 1.18 24.68 -16.97
CA TYR A 496 0.41 25.14 -18.15
C TYR A 496 -0.91 25.80 -17.76
N SER A 497 -1.60 25.29 -16.74
CA SER A 497 -2.84 25.88 -16.21
C SER A 497 -2.55 27.28 -15.67
N GLU A 498 -1.57 27.40 -14.77
CA GLU A 498 -1.16 28.67 -14.18
C GLU A 498 -0.70 29.67 -15.24
N ARG A 499 0.09 29.22 -16.23
CA ARG A 499 0.51 30.06 -17.35
C ARG A 499 -0.67 30.56 -18.17
N ARG A 500 -1.65 29.70 -18.50
CA ARG A 500 -2.85 30.08 -19.26
C ARG A 500 -3.69 31.10 -18.49
N ILE A 501 -3.86 30.90 -17.19
CA ILE A 501 -4.61 31.80 -16.31
C ILE A 501 -3.90 33.15 -16.19
N THR A 502 -2.58 33.14 -16.01
CA THR A 502 -1.75 34.35 -15.96
C THR A 502 -1.83 35.16 -17.27
N VAL A 503 -1.81 34.49 -18.42
CA VAL A 503 -1.97 35.14 -19.73
C VAL A 503 -3.38 35.69 -19.90
N LEU A 504 -4.41 34.94 -19.52
CA LEU A 504 -5.80 35.41 -19.56
C LEU A 504 -6.01 36.64 -18.67
N TYR A 505 -5.44 36.63 -17.47
CA TYR A 505 -5.48 37.77 -16.55
C TYR A 505 -4.75 39.00 -17.14
N SER A 506 -3.59 38.79 -17.75
CA SER A 506 -2.84 39.86 -18.41
C SER A 506 -3.64 40.51 -19.55
N LEU A 507 -4.45 39.72 -20.27
CA LEU A 507 -5.35 40.21 -21.31
C LEU A 507 -6.57 40.96 -20.75
N VAL A 508 -7.08 40.56 -19.58
CA VAL A 508 -8.29 41.15 -18.97
C VAL A 508 -7.98 42.42 -18.16
N GLN A 509 -6.88 42.45 -17.41
CA GLN A 509 -6.52 43.57 -16.53
C GLN A 509 -5.44 44.50 -17.11
N GLY A 510 -4.84 44.17 -18.26
CA GLY A 510 -3.82 45.01 -18.90
C GLY A 510 -2.48 45.06 -18.15
N GLN A 511 -2.29 44.21 -17.14
CA GLN A 511 -1.05 44.08 -16.36
C GLN A 511 -0.22 42.92 -16.92
N GLN A 512 1.06 43.14 -17.24
CA GLN A 512 1.95 42.10 -17.74
C GLN A 512 2.38 41.19 -16.58
N LEU A 513 1.64 40.11 -16.31
CA LEU A 513 2.07 39.11 -15.33
C LEU A 513 3.03 38.11 -16.00
N ASN A 514 4.12 37.77 -15.32
CA ASN A 514 5.11 36.84 -15.85
C ASN A 514 4.59 35.40 -15.83
N PRO A 515 4.71 34.65 -16.95
CA PRO A 515 4.28 33.26 -17.04
C PRO A 515 5.25 32.26 -16.37
N TYR A 516 6.40 32.75 -15.91
CA TYR A 516 7.48 31.96 -15.30
C TYR A 516 7.75 32.44 -13.88
N LEU A 517 8.24 31.54 -13.03
CA LEU A 517 8.85 31.89 -11.75
C LEU A 517 10.25 32.45 -12.03
N ARG A 518 10.33 33.77 -12.23
CA ARG A 518 11.57 34.43 -12.60
C ARG A 518 12.40 34.77 -11.36
N LEU A 519 13.56 34.12 -11.22
CA LEU A 519 14.56 34.41 -10.20
C LEU A 519 15.75 35.12 -10.85
N LYS A 520 15.89 36.41 -10.56
CA LYS A 520 17.05 37.19 -10.97
C LYS A 520 18.00 37.31 -9.78
N VAL A 521 19.18 36.72 -9.85
CA VAL A 521 20.13 36.59 -8.73
C VAL A 521 21.54 36.96 -9.15
N ARG A 522 22.37 37.42 -8.21
CA ARG A 522 23.80 37.66 -8.42
C ARG A 522 24.61 36.48 -7.91
N ARG A 523 25.68 36.10 -8.62
CA ARG A 523 26.53 34.95 -8.27
C ARG A 523 27.18 35.07 -6.89
N ASP A 524 27.51 36.28 -6.46
CA ASP A 524 28.16 36.52 -5.17
C ASP A 524 27.18 36.59 -3.99
N HIS A 525 25.86 36.61 -4.25
CA HIS A 525 24.82 36.81 -3.23
C HIS A 525 23.58 35.94 -3.52
N ILE A 526 23.80 34.67 -3.89
CA ILE A 526 22.73 33.80 -4.41
C ILE A 526 21.69 33.53 -3.33
N ILE A 527 22.12 33.21 -2.11
CA ILE A 527 21.23 32.90 -0.98
C ILE A 527 20.35 34.10 -0.62
N ASP A 528 20.96 35.27 -0.43
CA ASP A 528 20.24 36.50 -0.05
C ASP A 528 19.24 36.93 -1.13
N ASP A 529 19.68 36.99 -2.39
CA ASP A 529 18.84 37.40 -3.51
C ASP A 529 17.69 36.41 -3.73
N ALA A 530 17.96 35.10 -3.64
CA ALA A 530 16.95 34.05 -3.78
C ALA A 530 15.93 34.07 -2.65
N LEU A 531 16.37 34.24 -1.40
CA LEU A 531 15.51 34.31 -0.23
C LEU A 531 14.56 35.51 -0.33
N VAL A 532 15.10 36.71 -0.55
CA VAL A 532 14.29 37.93 -0.72
C VAL A 532 13.29 37.76 -1.85
N ARG A 533 13.73 37.21 -2.99
CA ARG A 533 12.85 37.06 -4.15
C ARG A 533 11.75 36.03 -3.93
N LEU A 534 12.07 34.88 -3.35
CA LEU A 534 11.09 33.82 -3.09
C LEU A 534 10.12 34.20 -1.98
N GLU A 535 10.57 34.94 -0.95
CA GLU A 535 9.68 35.49 0.09
C GLU A 535 8.72 36.53 -0.48
N MET A 536 9.20 37.46 -1.31
CA MET A 536 8.32 38.43 -1.97
C MET A 536 7.25 37.75 -2.81
N ILE A 537 7.63 36.72 -3.58
CA ILE A 537 6.71 35.96 -4.43
C ILE A 537 5.71 35.19 -3.57
N ALA A 538 6.16 34.55 -2.51
CA ALA A 538 5.29 33.85 -1.57
C ALA A 538 4.29 34.79 -0.87
N MET A 539 4.68 36.02 -0.56
CA MET A 539 3.78 37.02 0.04
C MET A 539 2.75 37.59 -0.95
N GLU A 540 3.13 37.82 -2.21
CA GLU A 540 2.20 38.31 -3.24
C GLU A 540 1.23 37.21 -3.68
N ASN A 541 1.74 36.07 -4.12
CA ASN A 541 0.94 34.95 -4.58
C ASN A 541 1.72 33.63 -4.48
N PRO A 542 1.45 32.80 -3.45
CA PRO A 542 2.10 31.50 -3.29
C PRO A 542 1.97 30.56 -4.51
N ALA A 543 0.94 30.71 -5.35
CA ALA A 543 0.77 29.89 -6.55
C ALA A 543 1.88 30.12 -7.58
N ASP A 544 2.55 31.28 -7.56
CA ASP A 544 3.64 31.59 -8.49
C ASP A 544 4.86 30.68 -8.30
N LEU A 545 5.05 30.12 -7.11
CA LEU A 545 6.09 29.12 -6.83
C LEU A 545 5.90 27.82 -7.64
N LYS A 546 4.69 27.58 -8.16
CA LYS A 546 4.32 26.43 -8.99
C LYS A 546 4.42 26.74 -10.49
N LYS A 547 4.91 27.91 -10.88
CA LYS A 547 5.22 28.22 -12.29
C LYS A 547 6.54 27.55 -12.67
N GLN A 548 6.78 27.41 -13.97
CA GLN A 548 8.06 26.92 -14.47
C GLN A 548 9.19 27.87 -14.03
N LEU A 549 10.24 27.31 -13.41
CA LEU A 549 11.39 28.08 -12.95
C LEU A 549 12.16 28.66 -14.14
N TYR A 550 12.56 29.92 -14.01
CA TYR A 550 13.39 30.61 -14.98
C TYR A 550 14.42 31.45 -14.23
N VAL A 551 15.69 31.03 -14.26
CA VAL A 551 16.77 31.71 -13.55
C VAL A 551 17.54 32.63 -14.48
N GLU A 552 17.87 33.83 -14.00
CA GLU A 552 18.72 34.79 -14.66
C GLU A 552 19.83 35.28 -13.72
N PHE A 553 21.08 35.05 -14.10
CA PHE A 553 22.20 35.70 -13.42
C PHE A 553 22.34 37.15 -13.87
N GLU A 554 22.42 38.08 -12.92
CA GLU A 554 22.53 39.49 -13.24
C GLU A 554 23.82 39.79 -14.03
N GLY A 555 23.67 40.43 -15.19
CA GLY A 555 24.78 40.77 -16.07
C GLY A 555 25.10 39.71 -17.13
N GLU A 556 24.44 38.55 -17.10
CA GLU A 556 24.63 37.47 -18.06
C GLU A 556 23.48 37.41 -19.07
N GLN A 557 23.81 37.39 -20.37
CA GLN A 557 22.81 37.16 -21.42
C GLN A 557 22.70 35.66 -21.67
N GLY A 558 21.55 35.07 -21.33
CA GLY A 558 21.25 33.67 -21.56
C GLY A 558 19.76 33.39 -21.52
N VAL A 559 19.32 32.37 -22.24
CA VAL A 559 17.95 31.83 -22.15
C VAL A 559 18.02 30.57 -21.30
N ASP A 560 17.24 30.52 -20.22
CA ASP A 560 17.20 29.33 -19.37
C ASP A 560 16.37 28.23 -20.03
N GLU A 561 17.06 27.27 -20.64
CA GLU A 561 16.47 26.01 -21.14
C GLU A 561 16.57 24.88 -20.10
N GLY A 562 16.88 25.21 -18.84
CA GLY A 562 17.05 24.28 -17.72
C GLY A 562 18.49 24.20 -17.19
N GLY A 563 19.47 24.55 -18.03
CA GLY A 563 20.89 24.55 -17.65
C GLY A 563 21.25 25.59 -16.57
N VAL A 564 20.68 26.79 -16.67
CA VAL A 564 20.92 27.87 -15.69
C VAL A 564 20.21 27.56 -14.38
N SER A 565 18.98 27.03 -14.45
CA SER A 565 18.27 26.48 -13.28
C SER A 565 19.08 25.39 -12.56
N LYS A 566 19.70 24.47 -13.31
CA LYS A 566 20.55 23.40 -12.73
C LYS A 566 21.79 23.97 -12.02
N GLU A 567 22.47 24.94 -12.63
CA GLU A 567 23.61 25.63 -12.02
C GLU A 567 23.19 26.35 -10.73
N PHE A 568 22.07 27.08 -10.74
CA PHE A 568 21.52 27.72 -9.55
C PHE A 568 21.30 26.74 -8.40
N PHE A 569 20.70 25.58 -8.67
CA PHE A 569 20.51 24.55 -7.65
C PHE A 569 21.84 24.03 -7.07
N GLN A 570 22.86 23.85 -7.91
CA GLN A 570 24.18 23.40 -7.45
C GLN A 570 24.82 24.43 -6.52
N LEU A 571 24.82 25.71 -6.90
CA LEU A 571 25.43 26.77 -6.11
C LEU A 571 24.72 26.95 -4.76
N VAL A 572 23.39 26.92 -4.74
CA VAL A 572 22.62 27.02 -3.48
C VAL A 572 22.90 25.84 -2.56
N VAL A 573 22.96 24.61 -3.09
CA VAL A 573 23.28 23.42 -2.29
C VAL A 573 24.71 23.49 -1.76
N GLU A 574 25.69 23.86 -2.59
CA GLU A 574 27.09 24.00 -2.17
C GLU A 574 27.25 25.02 -1.03
N GLU A 575 26.58 26.17 -1.12
CA GLU A 575 26.66 27.24 -0.13
C GLU A 575 25.93 26.90 1.18
N ILE A 576 24.73 26.30 1.12
CA ILE A 576 23.92 25.96 2.30
C ILE A 576 24.51 24.79 3.11
N PHE A 577 25.14 23.83 2.45
CA PHE A 577 25.76 22.68 3.11
C PHE A 577 27.25 22.91 3.44
N ASN A 578 27.77 24.11 3.17
CA ASN A 578 29.10 24.49 3.60
C ASN A 578 29.16 24.55 5.15
N PRO A 579 30.10 23.84 5.80
CA PRO A 579 30.29 23.94 7.25
C PRO A 579 30.45 25.37 7.78
N ASP A 580 30.93 26.32 6.97
CA ASP A 580 31.11 27.72 7.34
C ASP A 580 29.80 28.44 7.68
N ILE A 581 28.67 28.06 7.05
CA ILE A 581 27.35 28.65 7.33
C ILE A 581 26.74 28.07 8.61
N GLY A 582 27.18 26.87 9.03
CA GLY A 582 26.76 26.25 10.29
C GLY A 582 25.30 25.81 10.36
N MET A 583 24.55 25.75 9.25
CA MET A 583 23.15 25.28 9.24
C MET A 583 23.01 23.77 9.45
N PHE A 584 23.96 23.00 8.90
CA PHE A 584 23.99 21.54 8.97
C PHE A 584 25.34 21.06 9.50
N THR A 585 25.32 19.94 10.22
CA THR A 585 26.52 19.21 10.65
C THR A 585 26.77 18.05 9.70
N TYR A 586 28.03 17.79 9.38
CA TYR A 586 28.45 16.66 8.53
C TYR A 586 29.08 15.58 9.40
N ASP A 587 28.61 14.33 9.27
CA ASP A 587 29.25 13.17 9.88
C ASP A 587 30.13 12.44 8.87
N GLU A 588 31.44 12.42 9.13
CA GLU A 588 32.45 11.76 8.29
C GLU A 588 32.22 10.25 8.14
N ASN A 589 31.60 9.61 9.13
CA ASN A 589 31.39 8.16 9.10
C ASN A 589 30.26 7.77 8.15
N THR A 590 29.11 8.45 8.26
CA THR A 590 27.93 8.18 7.43
C THR A 590 27.94 8.96 6.12
N LYS A 591 28.72 10.04 6.03
CA LYS A 591 28.72 11.03 4.93
C LYS A 591 27.36 11.70 4.74
N LEU A 592 26.64 11.91 5.84
CA LEU A 592 25.31 12.51 5.86
C LEU A 592 25.34 13.86 6.59
N PHE A 593 24.40 14.72 6.22
CA PHE A 593 24.13 15.98 6.87
C PHE A 593 22.97 15.85 7.85
N TRP A 594 23.07 16.53 8.99
CA TRP A 594 21.98 16.68 9.95
C TRP A 594 21.78 18.14 10.34
N PHE A 595 20.58 18.51 10.77
CA PHE A 595 20.26 19.87 11.19
C PHE A 595 21.08 20.26 12.42
N ASN A 596 21.74 21.42 12.39
CA ASN A 596 22.48 21.91 13.55
C ASN A 596 21.50 22.55 14.58
N PRO A 597 21.35 21.98 15.79
CA PRO A 597 20.48 22.55 16.83
C PRO A 597 20.92 23.95 17.27
N SER A 598 22.22 24.22 17.23
CA SER A 598 22.84 25.49 17.63
C SER A 598 23.04 26.46 16.47
N SER A 599 22.39 26.24 15.32
CA SER A 599 22.47 27.15 14.16
C SER A 599 22.10 28.58 14.57
N LEU A 600 23.00 29.53 14.29
CA LEU A 600 22.79 30.97 14.51
C LEU A 600 22.07 31.64 13.33
N GLU A 601 21.98 30.94 12.21
CA GLU A 601 21.29 31.40 11.00
C GLU A 601 19.77 31.48 11.19
N THR A 602 19.13 32.32 10.37
CA THR A 602 17.70 32.60 10.49
C THR A 602 16.82 31.48 9.93
N GLU A 603 15.54 31.48 10.32
CA GLU A 603 14.53 30.57 9.78
C GLU A 603 14.34 30.74 8.25
N GLY A 604 14.76 31.88 7.70
CA GLY A 604 14.68 32.19 6.27
C GLY A 604 15.52 31.25 5.42
N GLN A 605 16.78 30.97 5.79
CA GLN A 605 17.64 30.08 5.01
C GLN A 605 17.15 28.62 5.04
N PHE A 606 16.61 28.16 6.18
CA PHE A 606 15.97 26.83 6.25
C PHE A 606 14.72 26.78 5.36
N THR A 607 13.95 27.86 5.31
CA THR A 607 12.80 27.96 4.39
C THR A 607 13.26 27.92 2.93
N LEU A 608 14.33 28.65 2.59
CA LEU A 608 14.90 28.67 1.24
C LEU A 608 15.29 27.27 0.76
N ILE A 609 16.08 26.53 1.54
CA ILE A 609 16.49 25.18 1.15
C ILE A 609 15.29 24.22 1.06
N GLY A 610 14.26 24.40 1.90
CA GLY A 610 12.98 23.72 1.75
C GLY A 610 12.29 24.00 0.41
N ILE A 611 12.20 25.28 0.00
CA ILE A 611 11.62 25.67 -1.30
C ILE A 611 12.44 25.09 -2.44
N VAL A 612 13.77 25.13 -2.36
CA VAL A 612 14.70 24.60 -3.37
C VAL A 612 14.50 23.10 -3.58
N LEU A 613 14.36 22.31 -2.52
CA LEU A 613 14.03 20.88 -2.64
C LEU A 613 12.68 20.67 -3.34
N GLY A 614 11.66 21.46 -3.01
CA GLY A 614 10.36 21.41 -3.67
C GLY A 614 10.45 21.75 -5.16
N LEU A 615 11.16 22.83 -5.50
CA LEU A 615 11.39 23.26 -6.89
C LEU A 615 12.18 22.24 -7.69
N ALA A 616 13.15 21.57 -7.08
CA ALA A 616 13.94 20.53 -7.73
C ALA A 616 13.05 19.35 -8.17
N ILE A 617 12.17 18.87 -7.29
CA ILE A 617 11.15 17.85 -7.65
C ILE A 617 10.23 18.37 -8.76
N TYR A 618 9.81 19.62 -8.68
CA TYR A 618 8.87 20.20 -9.62
C TYR A 618 9.45 20.34 -11.04
N ASN A 619 10.75 20.65 -11.13
CA ASN A 619 11.50 20.79 -12.39
C ASN A 619 12.21 19.50 -12.82
N ASN A 620 12.02 18.39 -12.10
CA ASN A 620 12.68 17.10 -12.35
C ASN A 620 14.21 17.22 -12.40
N CYS A 621 14.77 18.03 -11.50
CA CYS A 621 16.21 18.24 -11.31
C CYS A 621 16.67 17.50 -10.05
N ILE A 622 17.74 16.73 -10.16
CA ILE A 622 18.35 16.07 -9.00
C ILE A 622 19.31 17.03 -8.28
N LEU A 623 19.37 16.91 -6.96
CA LEU A 623 20.21 17.67 -6.05
C LEU A 623 21.20 16.75 -5.37
N ASP A 624 22.43 17.22 -5.16
CA ASP A 624 23.45 16.45 -4.43
C ASP A 624 23.34 16.65 -2.91
N VAL A 625 22.19 16.27 -2.34
CA VAL A 625 21.91 16.38 -0.91
C VAL A 625 21.93 15.00 -0.24
N HIS A 626 22.48 14.94 0.97
CA HIS A 626 22.72 13.69 1.68
C HIS A 626 22.10 13.75 3.07
N PHE A 627 20.84 13.35 3.20
CA PHE A 627 20.16 13.29 4.49
C PHE A 627 19.95 11.85 4.96
N PRO A 628 19.93 11.60 6.28
CA PRO A 628 19.44 10.34 6.82
C PRO A 628 17.94 10.17 6.51
N MET A 629 17.48 8.92 6.43
CA MET A 629 16.10 8.58 6.05
C MET A 629 15.04 9.29 6.90
N VAL A 630 15.38 9.57 8.16
CA VAL A 630 14.54 10.30 9.11
C VAL A 630 14.13 11.69 8.62
N ALA A 631 14.98 12.39 7.85
CA ALA A 631 14.64 13.71 7.32
C ALA A 631 13.47 13.62 6.33
N TYR A 632 13.47 12.63 5.44
CA TYR A 632 12.40 12.40 4.47
C TYR A 632 11.12 11.90 5.15
N ARG A 633 11.24 11.09 6.22
CA ARG A 633 10.09 10.71 7.05
C ARG A 633 9.44 11.91 7.73
N LYS A 634 10.24 12.81 8.29
CA LYS A 634 9.76 14.06 8.90
C LYS A 634 9.14 15.02 7.87
N LEU A 635 9.65 15.07 6.64
CA LEU A 635 8.99 15.83 5.56
C LEU A 635 7.57 15.32 5.27
N LEU A 636 7.35 14.00 5.37
CA LEU A 636 6.04 13.37 5.24
C LEU A 636 5.14 13.52 6.49
N GLY A 637 5.62 14.23 7.53
CA GLY A 637 4.89 14.49 8.77
C GLY A 637 4.98 13.37 9.81
N LYS A 638 5.99 12.49 9.72
CA LYS A 638 6.28 11.45 10.72
C LYS A 638 7.45 11.87 11.59
N GLN A 639 7.33 11.72 12.91
CA GLN A 639 8.43 12.00 13.82
C GLN A 639 9.55 10.95 13.71
N GLY A 640 10.77 11.39 14.07
CA GLY A 640 11.91 10.49 14.22
C GLY A 640 11.76 9.63 15.47
N THR A 641 12.21 8.38 15.38
CA THR A 641 12.17 7.40 16.48
C THR A 641 13.55 6.85 16.82
N PHE A 642 13.66 6.04 17.87
CA PHE A 642 14.91 5.39 18.25
C PHE A 642 15.60 4.64 17.10
N ARG A 643 14.84 3.98 16.22
CA ARG A 643 15.40 3.25 15.07
C ARG A 643 16.10 4.17 14.08
N ASP A 644 15.57 5.37 13.91
CA ASP A 644 16.08 6.39 13.00
C ASP A 644 17.43 6.99 13.47
N LEU A 645 17.78 6.83 14.75
CA LEU A 645 19.11 7.16 15.25
C LEU A 645 20.20 6.27 14.65
N GLY A 646 19.86 5.06 14.19
CA GLY A 646 20.83 4.14 13.59
C GLY A 646 21.55 4.74 12.38
N ASP A 647 20.80 5.49 11.56
CA ASP A 647 21.33 6.12 10.34
C ASP A 647 21.89 7.52 10.59
N SER A 648 21.28 8.28 11.49
CA SER A 648 21.66 9.68 11.76
C SER A 648 22.79 9.82 12.79
N HIS A 649 22.76 9.03 13.86
CA HIS A 649 23.71 9.09 14.98
C HIS A 649 24.14 7.67 15.40
N PRO A 650 24.95 6.96 14.58
CA PRO A 650 25.23 5.54 14.78
C PRO A 650 25.83 5.21 16.16
N VAL A 651 26.73 6.05 16.65
CA VAL A 651 27.38 5.86 17.97
C VAL A 651 26.35 5.97 19.10
N LEU A 652 25.50 7.00 19.08
CA LEU A 652 24.45 7.20 20.07
C LEU A 652 23.44 6.05 20.03
N PHE A 653 23.06 5.59 18.83
CA PHE A 653 22.18 4.44 18.66
C PHE A 653 22.75 3.19 19.30
N GLN A 654 24.04 2.88 19.10
CA GLN A 654 24.66 1.71 19.76
C GLN A 654 24.65 1.85 21.27
N SER A 655 25.02 3.01 21.84
CA SER A 655 24.99 3.23 23.29
C SER A 655 23.59 3.02 23.89
N LEU A 656 22.55 3.55 23.24
CA LEU A 656 21.16 3.38 23.69
C LEU A 656 20.65 1.95 23.47
N LYS A 657 21.10 1.28 22.42
CA LYS A 657 20.80 -0.14 22.17
C LYS A 657 21.44 -1.03 23.24
N ASP A 658 22.68 -0.77 23.60
CA ASP A 658 23.41 -1.49 24.65
C ASP A 658 22.74 -1.25 26.01
N LEU A 659 22.30 -0.02 26.31
CA LEU A 659 21.50 0.29 27.49
C LEU A 659 20.21 -0.53 27.57
N LEU A 660 19.52 -0.73 26.44
CA LEU A 660 18.30 -1.55 26.37
C LEU A 660 18.58 -3.06 26.48
N ALA A 661 19.73 -3.52 26.00
CA ALA A 661 20.13 -4.92 26.01
C ALA A 661 20.84 -5.34 27.31
N TYR A 662 21.26 -4.38 28.14
CA TYR A 662 22.02 -4.65 29.35
C TYR A 662 21.27 -5.55 30.33
N GLU A 663 21.92 -6.62 30.79
CA GLU A 663 21.33 -7.62 31.70
C GLU A 663 21.55 -7.29 33.20
N GLY A 664 22.53 -6.42 33.51
CA GLY A 664 22.89 -6.03 34.87
C GLY A 664 21.98 -4.95 35.48
N SER A 665 22.46 -4.31 36.56
CA SER A 665 21.74 -3.21 37.22
C SER A 665 22.15 -1.89 36.57
N VAL A 666 21.30 -1.34 35.68
CA VAL A 666 21.59 -0.05 35.00
C VAL A 666 21.86 1.07 36.01
N GLU A 667 21.13 1.10 37.12
CA GLU A 667 21.25 2.14 38.14
C GLU A 667 22.63 2.13 38.81
N ASP A 668 23.10 0.96 39.23
CA ASP A 668 24.37 0.80 39.94
C ASP A 668 25.58 0.82 39.00
N ASP A 669 25.44 0.23 37.81
CA ASP A 669 26.57 0.01 36.90
C ASP A 669 26.84 1.24 36.01
N MET A 670 25.79 1.98 35.61
CA MET A 670 25.90 3.10 34.69
C MET A 670 25.69 4.47 35.35
N MET A 671 24.93 4.54 36.46
CA MET A 671 24.67 5.77 37.24
C MET A 671 24.29 7.00 36.38
N ILE A 672 23.51 6.78 35.32
CA ILE A 672 22.98 7.85 34.46
C ILE A 672 21.61 8.34 34.96
N THR A 673 21.25 9.58 34.61
CA THR A 673 19.97 10.20 34.99
C THR A 673 19.19 10.64 33.75
N PHE A 674 17.99 11.20 33.93
CA PHE A 674 17.19 11.78 32.84
C PHE A 674 17.69 13.17 32.38
N GLN A 675 18.88 13.59 32.83
CA GLN A 675 19.57 14.77 32.35
C GLN A 675 20.67 14.36 31.37
N ILE A 676 20.66 14.96 30.18
CA ILE A 676 21.66 14.74 29.14
C ILE A 676 22.52 15.99 28.94
N SER A 677 23.72 15.81 28.39
CA SER A 677 24.59 16.92 28.04
C SER A 677 24.72 17.02 26.52
N GLN A 678 24.49 18.22 25.99
CA GLN A 678 24.78 18.56 24.60
C GLN A 678 25.98 19.50 24.55
N THR A 679 26.82 19.38 23.51
CA THR A 679 27.94 20.30 23.34
C THR A 679 27.51 21.48 22.46
N ASP A 680 27.76 22.69 22.94
CA ASP A 680 27.58 23.90 22.14
C ASP A 680 28.74 24.05 21.13
N LEU A 681 28.64 25.01 20.20
CA LEU A 681 29.65 25.34 19.18
C LEU A 681 31.05 25.60 19.76
N PHE A 682 31.12 26.01 21.04
CA PHE A 682 32.35 26.26 21.78
C PHE A 682 32.84 25.06 22.61
N GLY A 683 32.23 23.89 22.47
CA GLY A 683 32.55 22.67 23.22
C GLY A 683 32.05 22.69 24.67
N ASN A 684 31.21 23.65 25.04
CA ASN A 684 30.67 23.75 26.40
C ASN A 684 29.48 22.79 26.57
N PRO A 685 29.43 21.98 27.64
CA PRO A 685 28.31 21.10 27.89
C PRO A 685 27.10 21.91 28.40
N MET A 686 26.01 21.89 27.65
CA MET A 686 24.69 22.35 28.05
C MET A 686 23.88 21.17 28.56
N MET A 687 23.44 21.25 29.82
CA MET A 687 22.58 20.23 30.41
C MET A 687 21.13 20.45 29.98
N TYR A 688 20.46 19.37 29.58
CA TYR A 688 19.06 19.36 29.22
C TYR A 688 18.32 18.25 29.97
N ASP A 689 17.27 18.62 30.68
CA ASP A 689 16.42 17.68 31.40
C ASP A 689 15.37 17.10 30.44
N LEU A 690 15.47 15.80 30.15
CA LEU A 690 14.48 15.08 29.31
C LEU A 690 13.10 15.00 29.98
N LYS A 691 13.07 15.09 31.31
CA LYS A 691 11.89 15.04 32.16
C LYS A 691 12.07 15.99 33.34
N GLU A 692 10.98 16.48 33.92
CA GLU A 692 11.02 17.37 35.07
C GLU A 692 11.85 16.78 36.22
N ASN A 693 12.82 17.55 36.74
CA ASN A 693 13.82 17.10 37.72
C ASN A 693 14.65 15.89 37.23
N GLY A 694 15.04 15.91 35.95
CA GLY A 694 15.79 14.82 35.33
C GLY A 694 17.12 14.53 36.01
N ASP A 695 17.72 15.53 36.67
CA ASP A 695 18.92 15.42 37.50
C ASP A 695 18.79 14.44 38.69
N LYS A 696 17.58 14.30 39.25
CA LYS A 696 17.30 13.48 40.43
C LYS A 696 16.70 12.12 40.11
N ILE A 697 16.38 11.85 38.85
CA ILE A 697 15.73 10.61 38.42
C ILE A 697 16.80 9.70 37.80
N PRO A 698 17.28 8.66 38.51
CA PRO A 698 18.20 7.70 37.95
C PRO A 698 17.50 6.82 36.91
N VAL A 699 18.26 6.40 35.90
CA VAL A 699 17.78 5.42 34.93
C VAL A 699 17.93 4.02 35.53
N THR A 700 16.86 3.25 35.50
CA THR A 700 16.75 1.89 36.02
C THR A 700 16.29 0.95 34.90
N ASN A 701 16.31 -0.36 35.14
CA ASN A 701 15.82 -1.36 34.18
C ASN A 701 14.34 -1.20 33.82
N GLU A 702 13.54 -0.56 34.68
CA GLU A 702 12.11 -0.32 34.46
C GLU A 702 11.88 0.91 33.56
N ASN A 703 12.64 1.99 33.78
CA ASN A 703 12.43 3.27 33.09
C ASN A 703 13.37 3.48 31.88
N ARG A 704 14.36 2.60 31.63
CA ARG A 704 15.31 2.74 30.52
C ARG A 704 14.64 2.88 29.15
N LYS A 705 13.49 2.23 28.93
CA LYS A 705 12.73 2.37 27.67
C LYS A 705 12.18 3.79 27.51
N GLU A 706 11.69 4.39 28.59
CA GLU A 706 11.22 5.77 28.59
C GLU A 706 12.38 6.74 28.34
N PHE A 707 13.52 6.53 29.00
CA PHE A 707 14.75 7.32 28.78
C PHE A 707 15.18 7.29 27.30
N VAL A 708 15.27 6.10 26.70
CA VAL A 708 15.66 5.97 25.27
C VAL A 708 14.66 6.67 24.35
N ASN A 709 13.36 6.56 24.61
CA ASN A 709 12.33 7.22 23.81
C ASN A 709 12.43 8.75 23.92
N LEU A 710 12.56 9.30 25.13
CA LEU A 710 12.69 10.75 25.34
C LEU A 710 13.99 11.31 24.77
N TYR A 711 15.09 10.57 24.90
CA TYR A 711 16.37 10.99 24.33
C TYR A 711 16.31 10.98 22.79
N SER A 712 15.73 9.93 22.19
CA SER A 712 15.54 9.85 20.74
C SER A 712 14.64 10.97 20.20
N ASP A 713 13.53 11.23 20.89
CA ASP A 713 12.61 12.33 20.56
C ASP A 713 13.29 13.70 20.68
N TYR A 714 14.10 13.90 21.72
CA TYR A 714 14.85 15.14 21.87
C TYR A 714 15.82 15.38 20.71
N ILE A 715 16.64 14.39 20.36
CA ILE A 715 17.65 14.54 19.30
C ILE A 715 16.99 14.73 17.92
N LEU A 716 15.98 13.94 17.57
CA LEU A 716 15.43 13.93 16.21
C LEU A 716 14.30 14.95 15.99
N ASN A 717 13.61 15.37 17.05
CA ASN A 717 12.43 16.22 16.94
C ASN A 717 12.63 17.55 17.69
N LYS A 718 12.77 17.55 19.02
CA LYS A 718 12.75 18.79 19.83
C LYS A 718 13.97 19.69 19.61
N SER A 719 15.16 19.10 19.49
CA SER A 719 16.41 19.87 19.38
C SER A 719 16.51 20.66 18.07
N VAL A 720 15.88 20.17 17.02
CA VAL A 720 15.91 20.76 15.66
C VAL A 720 14.54 21.30 15.23
N GLU A 721 13.59 21.44 16.16
CA GLU A 721 12.18 21.72 15.88
C GLU A 721 12.01 23.01 15.04
N LYS A 722 12.67 24.10 15.45
CA LYS A 722 12.55 25.40 14.78
C LYS A 722 13.09 25.36 13.36
N GLN A 723 14.30 24.84 13.19
CA GLN A 723 15.00 24.73 11.91
C GLN A 723 14.23 23.80 10.97
N PHE A 724 13.81 22.64 11.48
CA PHE A 724 13.07 21.66 10.70
C PHE A 724 11.67 22.16 10.32
N LYS A 725 10.97 22.88 11.20
CA LYS A 725 9.66 23.47 10.90
C LYS A 725 9.74 24.50 9.77
N ALA A 726 10.77 25.36 9.78
CA ALA A 726 11.03 26.29 8.69
C ALA A 726 11.36 25.57 7.37
N PHE A 727 12.20 24.54 7.42
CA PHE A 727 12.52 23.67 6.28
C PHE A 727 11.29 22.97 5.69
N ARG A 728 10.49 22.32 6.54
CA ARG A 728 9.24 21.66 6.14
C ARG A 728 8.24 22.67 5.57
N ARG A 729 8.16 23.88 6.13
CA ARG A 729 7.31 24.97 5.61
C ARG A 729 7.70 25.33 4.18
N GLY A 730 8.98 25.59 3.94
CA GLY A 730 9.49 25.90 2.59
C GLY A 730 9.19 24.79 1.59
N PHE A 731 9.41 23.53 1.97
CA PHE A 731 9.08 22.38 1.14
C PHE A 731 7.58 22.27 0.83
N HIS A 732 6.73 22.52 1.83
CA HIS A 732 5.28 22.45 1.68
C HIS A 732 4.71 23.58 0.82
N MET A 733 5.33 24.77 0.82
CA MET A 733 4.90 25.89 -0.04
C MET A 733 4.86 25.52 -1.53
N VAL A 734 5.73 24.61 -1.96
CA VAL A 734 5.76 24.11 -3.35
C VAL A 734 4.94 22.81 -3.50
N THR A 735 4.87 21.97 -2.46
CA THR A 735 4.33 20.59 -2.56
C THR A 735 2.93 20.39 -1.96
N ASN A 736 2.29 21.41 -1.38
CA ASN A 736 1.03 21.30 -0.62
C ASN A 736 -0.11 20.52 -1.27
N GLU A 737 -0.30 20.67 -2.58
CA GLU A 737 -1.35 20.02 -3.35
C GLU A 737 -0.83 18.84 -4.19
N SER A 738 0.47 18.54 -4.10
CA SER A 738 1.09 17.47 -4.87
C SER A 738 0.62 16.10 -4.37
N PRO A 739 0.45 15.09 -5.25
CA PRO A 739 0.17 13.73 -4.84
C PRO A 739 1.37 13.06 -4.13
N LEU A 740 2.45 13.80 -3.84
CA LEU A 740 3.69 13.29 -3.25
C LEU A 740 3.48 12.49 -1.96
N LYS A 741 2.69 13.02 -1.00
CA LYS A 741 2.38 12.35 0.28
C LYS A 741 1.64 11.01 0.12
N TYR A 742 0.97 10.80 -1.01
CA TYR A 742 0.15 9.60 -1.28
C TYR A 742 0.87 8.57 -2.16
N LEU A 743 1.68 9.02 -3.12
CA LEU A 743 2.28 8.15 -4.12
C LEU A 743 3.64 7.57 -3.70
N PHE A 744 4.40 8.32 -2.91
CA PHE A 744 5.81 8.03 -2.65
C PHE A 744 6.08 7.65 -1.20
N ARG A 745 6.96 6.66 -1.03
CA ARG A 745 7.58 6.32 0.26
C ARG A 745 8.79 7.24 0.55
N PRO A 746 9.28 7.33 1.80
CA PRO A 746 10.47 8.13 2.14
C PRO A 746 11.68 7.86 1.23
N GLU A 747 11.96 6.59 0.93
CA GLU A 747 13.07 6.16 0.07
C GLU A 747 12.86 6.62 -1.38
N GLU A 748 11.62 6.65 -1.84
CA GLU A 748 11.30 7.12 -3.19
C GLU A 748 11.40 8.65 -3.30
N ILE A 749 11.19 9.39 -2.19
CA ILE A 749 11.44 10.84 -2.15
C ILE A 749 12.94 11.14 -2.18
N GLU A 750 13.76 10.36 -1.45
CA GLU A 750 15.22 10.43 -1.60
C GLU A 750 15.60 10.20 -3.07
N LEU A 751 15.05 9.18 -3.73
CA LEU A 751 15.32 8.92 -5.15
C LEU A 751 14.88 10.07 -6.07
N LEU A 752 13.76 10.73 -5.79
CA LEU A 752 13.30 11.90 -6.56
C LEU A 752 14.23 13.10 -6.42
N ILE A 753 14.73 13.34 -5.20
CA ILE A 753 15.57 14.50 -4.90
C ILE A 753 17.02 14.23 -5.30
N CYS A 754 17.58 13.10 -4.87
CA CYS A 754 19.01 12.80 -4.98
C CYS A 754 19.35 12.00 -6.24
N GLY A 755 18.36 11.33 -6.85
CA GLY A 755 18.61 10.39 -7.94
C GLY A 755 19.13 9.02 -7.46
N SER A 756 19.24 8.10 -8.40
CA SER A 756 19.67 6.72 -8.17
C SER A 756 21.20 6.58 -8.11
N ARG A 757 21.68 5.70 -7.24
CA ARG A 757 23.08 5.29 -7.15
C ARG A 757 23.44 4.17 -8.13
N ASN A 758 22.45 3.53 -8.75
CA ASN A 758 22.70 2.47 -9.72
C ASN A 758 23.09 3.10 -11.07
N LEU A 759 24.32 2.81 -11.49
CA LEU A 759 24.93 3.40 -12.66
C LEU A 759 25.03 2.38 -13.80
N ASP A 760 23.98 2.29 -14.61
CA ASP A 760 23.97 1.49 -15.82
C ASP A 760 24.55 2.27 -17.02
N PHE A 761 25.85 2.08 -17.26
CA PHE A 761 26.54 2.71 -18.37
C PHE A 761 26.20 2.11 -19.74
N GLN A 762 25.60 0.91 -19.81
CA GLN A 762 25.13 0.36 -21.08
C GLN A 762 23.92 1.15 -21.56
N ALA A 763 22.96 1.38 -20.66
CA ALA A 763 21.81 2.23 -20.95
C ALA A 763 22.22 3.67 -21.32
N LEU A 764 23.28 4.21 -20.69
CA LEU A 764 23.82 5.54 -21.04
C LEU A 764 24.37 5.58 -22.48
N GLU A 765 25.10 4.55 -22.90
CA GLU A 765 25.65 4.46 -24.26
C GLU A 765 24.54 4.45 -25.32
N GLU A 766 23.47 3.70 -25.06
CA GLU A 766 22.35 3.55 -25.99
C GLU A 766 21.64 4.88 -26.28
N THR A 767 21.55 5.75 -25.27
CA THR A 767 20.82 7.03 -25.34
C THR A 767 21.71 8.25 -25.59
N THR A 768 23.04 8.06 -25.62
CA THR A 768 23.99 9.14 -25.91
C THR A 768 23.86 9.63 -27.35
N GLU A 769 23.77 10.97 -27.49
CA GLU A 769 23.77 11.66 -28.77
C GLU A 769 25.18 12.17 -29.11
N TYR A 770 25.47 12.33 -30.41
CA TYR A 770 26.78 12.73 -30.90
C TYR A 770 26.66 13.98 -31.77
N ASP A 771 27.59 14.92 -31.60
CA ASP A 771 27.60 16.18 -32.34
C ASP A 771 29.02 16.56 -32.82
N GLY A 772 29.12 17.54 -33.72
CA GLY A 772 30.40 18.03 -34.25
C GLY A 772 31.07 17.06 -35.23
N GLY A 773 30.29 16.14 -35.82
CA GLY A 773 30.78 15.15 -36.79
C GLY A 773 31.18 13.79 -36.18
N TYR A 774 31.00 13.60 -34.87
CA TYR A 774 31.00 12.26 -34.29
C TYR A 774 29.69 11.53 -34.58
N SER A 775 29.78 10.22 -34.67
CA SER A 775 28.66 9.30 -34.80
C SER A 775 28.92 8.05 -33.96
N ARG A 776 27.88 7.25 -33.71
CA ARG A 776 27.99 5.96 -32.99
C ARG A 776 29.05 5.03 -33.60
N ASP A 777 29.30 5.12 -34.91
CA ASP A 777 30.25 4.28 -35.63
C ASP A 777 31.68 4.84 -35.70
N SER A 778 31.92 6.03 -35.17
CA SER A 778 33.25 6.64 -35.16
C SER A 778 34.23 5.81 -34.33
N SER A 779 35.45 5.61 -34.84
CA SER A 779 36.47 4.78 -34.17
C SER A 779 36.76 5.26 -32.76
N LEU A 780 36.96 6.57 -32.59
CA LEU A 780 37.19 7.19 -31.28
C LEU A 780 36.01 6.97 -30.33
N ILE A 781 34.77 7.06 -30.79
CA ILE A 781 33.58 6.86 -29.95
C ILE A 781 33.50 5.41 -29.44
N ARG A 782 33.80 4.42 -30.28
CA ARG A 782 33.87 3.02 -29.85
C ARG A 782 34.99 2.81 -28.82
N GLU A 783 36.15 3.41 -29.07
CA GLU A 783 37.27 3.37 -28.13
C GLU A 783 36.96 4.07 -26.80
N PHE A 784 36.19 5.16 -26.84
CA PHE A 784 35.69 5.87 -25.66
C PHE A 784 34.80 4.96 -24.81
N TRP A 785 33.82 4.31 -25.41
CA TRP A 785 32.93 3.40 -24.67
C TRP A 785 33.65 2.17 -24.14
N ASP A 786 34.59 1.61 -24.90
CA ASP A 786 35.47 0.56 -24.38
C ASP A 786 36.20 1.02 -23.11
N ILE A 787 36.73 2.24 -23.09
CA ILE A 787 37.43 2.78 -21.92
C ILE A 787 36.45 2.98 -20.75
N VAL A 788 35.31 3.63 -20.98
CA VAL A 788 34.32 3.93 -19.95
C VAL A 788 33.72 2.66 -19.34
N HIS A 789 33.46 1.63 -20.14
CA HIS A 789 32.98 0.34 -19.63
C HIS A 789 34.03 -0.36 -18.75
N THR A 790 35.32 -0.18 -19.04
CA THR A 790 36.43 -0.73 -18.24
C THR A 790 36.78 0.08 -16.99
N PHE A 791 36.17 1.26 -16.78
CA PHE A 791 36.40 2.04 -15.58
C PHE A 791 35.89 1.36 -14.30
N THR A 792 36.57 1.62 -13.20
CA THR A 792 36.10 1.26 -11.85
C THR A 792 34.83 2.05 -11.51
N GLU A 793 34.04 1.60 -10.53
CA GLU A 793 32.85 2.37 -10.11
C GLU A 793 33.17 3.80 -9.67
N GLU A 794 34.30 4.00 -9.00
CA GLU A 794 34.75 5.32 -8.57
C GLU A 794 35.09 6.21 -9.77
N GLN A 795 35.78 5.68 -10.78
CA GLN A 795 36.07 6.40 -12.02
C GLN A 795 34.80 6.72 -12.80
N LYS A 796 33.84 5.80 -12.81
CA LYS A 796 32.50 6.00 -13.41
C LYS A 796 31.74 7.13 -12.71
N ARG A 797 31.75 7.17 -11.37
CA ARG A 797 31.18 8.28 -10.59
C ARG A 797 31.86 9.62 -10.89
N LEU A 798 33.20 9.64 -10.92
CA LEU A 798 33.97 10.84 -11.28
C LEU A 798 33.68 11.31 -12.72
N PHE A 799 33.50 10.39 -13.65
CA PHE A 799 33.14 10.71 -15.03
C PHE A 799 31.74 11.34 -15.12
N LEU A 800 30.77 10.81 -14.38
CA LEU A 800 29.44 11.41 -14.30
C LEU A 800 29.51 12.80 -13.66
N GLN A 801 30.19 12.94 -12.52
CA GLN A 801 30.40 14.22 -11.88
C GLN A 801 31.02 15.24 -12.85
N PHE A 802 32.01 14.81 -13.63
CA PHE A 802 32.66 15.65 -14.62
C PHE A 802 31.72 16.07 -15.75
N THR A 803 30.87 15.17 -16.25
CA THR A 803 30.05 15.43 -17.44
C THR A 803 28.70 16.06 -17.12
N THR A 804 28.12 15.72 -15.97
CA THR A 804 26.75 16.07 -15.58
C THR A 804 26.71 16.94 -14.33
N GLY A 805 27.82 17.12 -13.61
CA GLY A 805 27.87 17.86 -12.34
C GLY A 805 27.33 17.08 -11.14
N THR A 806 27.00 15.80 -11.30
CA THR A 806 26.59 14.89 -10.22
C THR A 806 27.05 13.47 -10.55
N ASP A 807 27.42 12.70 -9.54
CA ASP A 807 27.81 11.30 -9.69
C ASP A 807 26.60 10.34 -9.69
N ARG A 808 25.38 10.87 -9.67
CA ARG A 808 24.12 10.13 -9.59
C ARG A 808 23.34 10.13 -10.89
N ALA A 809 22.52 9.09 -11.06
CA ALA A 809 21.60 8.98 -12.18
C ALA A 809 20.24 9.62 -11.84
N PRO A 810 19.55 10.25 -12.80
CA PRO A 810 18.16 10.63 -12.63
C PRO A 810 17.26 9.44 -12.31
N VAL A 811 16.01 9.71 -11.89
CA VAL A 811 15.00 8.64 -11.70
C VAL A 811 14.79 7.90 -13.03
N GLY A 812 14.98 6.58 -13.01
CA GLY A 812 14.99 5.72 -14.20
C GLY A 812 16.37 5.41 -14.77
N GLY A 813 17.45 5.82 -14.09
CA GLY A 813 18.81 5.42 -14.41
C GLY A 813 19.48 6.29 -15.47
N LEU A 814 20.72 5.95 -15.81
CA LEU A 814 21.55 6.75 -16.70
C LEU A 814 21.02 6.81 -18.14
N GLY A 815 20.21 5.84 -18.58
CA GLY A 815 19.58 5.90 -19.90
C GLY A 815 18.64 7.11 -20.09
N LYS A 816 18.10 7.68 -19.01
CA LYS A 816 17.30 8.92 -19.09
C LYS A 816 18.15 10.18 -19.19
N LEU A 817 19.44 10.08 -18.89
CA LEU A 817 20.38 11.18 -19.04
C LEU A 817 20.76 11.30 -20.51
N LYS A 818 20.31 12.39 -21.15
CA LYS A 818 20.69 12.73 -22.52
C LYS A 818 22.11 13.31 -22.53
N MET A 819 23.11 12.43 -22.48
CA MET A 819 24.50 12.85 -22.66
C MET A 819 24.76 13.16 -24.13
N ILE A 820 25.52 14.22 -24.39
CA ILE A 820 25.94 14.59 -25.74
C ILE A 820 27.47 14.55 -25.79
N ILE A 821 28.05 13.81 -26.74
CA ILE A 821 29.50 13.83 -27.00
C ILE A 821 29.75 14.68 -28.24
N ALA A 822 30.29 15.87 -28.04
CA ALA A 822 30.55 16.83 -29.11
C ALA A 822 32.05 16.93 -29.42
N LYS A 823 32.39 16.96 -30.71
CA LYS A 823 33.77 17.09 -31.16
C LYS A 823 34.36 18.46 -30.85
N ASN A 824 35.47 18.50 -30.11
CA ASN A 824 36.16 19.74 -29.72
C ASN A 824 37.49 19.95 -30.46
N GLY A 825 37.42 19.96 -31.80
CA GLY A 825 38.59 20.11 -32.67
C GLY A 825 39.39 18.81 -32.88
N PRO A 826 40.54 18.90 -33.59
CA PRO A 826 41.38 17.75 -33.92
C PRO A 826 42.20 17.26 -32.71
N ASP A 827 43.09 16.28 -32.92
CA ASP A 827 44.02 15.79 -31.90
C ASP A 827 44.81 16.96 -31.27
N THR A 828 44.79 17.03 -29.94
CA THR A 828 45.52 18.04 -29.16
C THR A 828 46.02 17.45 -27.83
N GLU A 829 46.85 18.20 -27.12
CA GLU A 829 47.28 17.86 -25.75
C GLU A 829 46.33 18.41 -24.67
N ARG A 830 45.25 19.10 -25.08
CA ARG A 830 44.25 19.64 -24.17
C ARG A 830 43.49 18.50 -23.50
N LEU A 831 43.03 18.72 -22.28
CA LEU A 831 42.10 17.79 -21.62
C LEU A 831 40.71 17.95 -22.26
N PRO A 832 39.87 16.89 -22.26
CA PRO A 832 38.46 17.07 -22.55
C PRO A 832 37.85 18.05 -21.53
N THR A 833 36.81 18.76 -21.94
CA THR A 833 36.05 19.69 -21.10
C THR A 833 34.58 19.32 -21.12
N SER A 834 33.76 19.89 -20.25
CA SER A 834 32.34 19.59 -20.18
C SER A 834 31.50 20.84 -19.96
N HIS A 835 30.26 20.78 -20.42
CA HIS A 835 29.20 21.70 -20.01
C HIS A 835 28.17 20.90 -19.22
N THR A 836 28.37 20.85 -17.89
CA THR A 836 27.55 20.08 -16.93
C THR A 836 26.08 20.47 -16.96
N CYS A 837 25.78 21.73 -17.27
CA CYS A 837 24.42 22.25 -17.41
C CYS A 837 23.61 21.53 -18.49
N PHE A 838 24.26 21.07 -19.56
CA PHE A 838 23.64 20.41 -20.71
C PHE A 838 24.07 18.94 -20.88
N ASN A 839 24.83 18.39 -19.93
CA ASN A 839 25.43 17.06 -20.01
C ASN A 839 26.26 16.84 -21.29
N VAL A 840 26.97 17.89 -21.74
CA VAL A 840 27.78 17.85 -22.97
C VAL A 840 29.24 17.59 -22.61
N LEU A 841 29.81 16.53 -23.18
CA LEU A 841 31.24 16.24 -23.14
C LEU A 841 31.91 16.76 -24.41
N LEU A 842 32.82 17.71 -24.26
CA LEU A 842 33.63 18.26 -25.34
C LEU A 842 34.91 17.44 -25.49
N LEU A 843 34.92 16.56 -26.49
CA LEU A 843 35.96 15.56 -26.69
C LEU A 843 36.82 15.87 -27.92
N PRO A 844 38.11 16.25 -27.76
CA PRO A 844 39.04 16.36 -28.87
C PRO A 844 39.22 15.03 -29.62
N GLU A 845 39.50 15.11 -30.92
CA GLU A 845 39.68 13.93 -31.78
C GLU A 845 41.08 13.32 -31.62
N TYR A 846 41.33 12.70 -30.46
CA TYR A 846 42.64 12.13 -30.12
C TYR A 846 43.10 11.06 -31.11
N SER A 847 44.41 10.99 -31.32
CA SER A 847 45.05 10.09 -32.29
C SER A 847 45.14 8.62 -31.85
N SER A 848 44.98 8.31 -30.55
CA SER A 848 45.02 6.94 -30.04
C SER A 848 44.14 6.70 -28.81
N LYS A 849 43.70 5.45 -28.63
CA LYS A 849 42.94 4.97 -27.47
C LYS A 849 43.66 5.22 -26.14
N GLU A 850 44.98 5.04 -26.10
CA GLU A 850 45.80 5.26 -24.90
C GLU A 850 45.81 6.74 -24.52
N LYS A 851 45.97 7.63 -25.51
CA LYS A 851 45.93 9.07 -25.29
C LYS A 851 44.55 9.51 -24.82
N LEU A 852 43.49 9.01 -25.44
CA LEU A 852 42.11 9.24 -25.00
C LEU A 852 41.91 8.82 -23.53
N LYS A 853 42.35 7.60 -23.17
CA LYS A 853 42.23 7.08 -21.80
C LYS A 853 43.00 7.93 -20.79
N GLU A 854 44.25 8.27 -21.09
CA GLU A 854 45.09 9.08 -20.20
C GLU A 854 44.49 10.47 -19.98
N ARG A 855 44.06 11.14 -21.05
CA ARG A 855 43.49 12.50 -21.00
C ARG A 855 42.13 12.51 -20.32
N LEU A 856 41.29 11.51 -20.57
CA LEU A 856 39.98 11.39 -19.92
C LEU A 856 40.13 11.12 -18.42
N LEU A 857 41.00 10.17 -18.02
CA LEU A 857 41.29 9.91 -16.60
C LEU A 857 41.84 11.15 -15.89
N LYS A 858 42.76 11.85 -16.53
CA LYS A 858 43.32 13.09 -15.98
C LYS A 858 42.24 14.18 -15.86
N ALA A 859 41.33 14.33 -16.81
CA ALA A 859 40.24 15.29 -16.68
C ALA A 859 39.31 14.98 -15.51
N ILE A 860 38.82 13.74 -15.41
CA ILE A 860 37.84 13.37 -14.38
C ILE A 860 38.44 13.37 -12.96
N THR A 861 39.74 13.10 -12.80
CA THR A 861 40.41 13.13 -11.49
C THR A 861 40.77 14.54 -11.05
N TYR A 862 41.14 15.43 -11.97
CA TYR A 862 41.60 16.79 -11.62
C TYR A 862 40.49 17.85 -11.60
N ALA A 863 39.25 17.50 -12.01
CA ALA A 863 38.13 18.44 -12.07
C ALA A 863 37.65 18.98 -10.72
N LYS A 864 37.89 18.27 -9.60
CA LYS A 864 37.51 18.73 -8.26
C LYS A 864 38.42 19.84 -7.68
N GLY A 865 39.44 20.27 -8.42
CA GLY A 865 40.53 21.08 -7.86
C GLY A 865 40.83 22.43 -8.53
N PHE A 866 40.59 22.63 -9.82
CA PHE A 866 40.90 23.90 -10.51
C PHE A 866 40.22 23.91 -11.89
N GLY A 867 39.62 25.03 -12.31
CA GLY A 867 39.47 25.29 -13.75
C GLY A 867 38.38 26.23 -14.26
N MET A 868 38.39 27.51 -13.87
CA MET A 868 38.60 28.58 -14.86
C MET A 868 39.59 29.58 -14.24
N LEU A 869 40.84 29.48 -14.66
CA LEU A 869 41.82 30.57 -14.61
C LEU A 869 42.10 31.00 -16.04
#